data_AF-A0A5N6L1Z0-F1
#
_entry.id   AF-A0A5N6L1Z0-F1
#
_cell.length_a   1.000
_cell.length_b   1.000
_cell.length_c   1.000
_cell.angle_alpha   90.00
_cell.angle_beta   90.00
_cell.angle_gamma   90.00
#
_symmetry.space_group_name_H-M   'P 1'
#
loop_
_entity.id
_entity.type
_entity.pdbx_description
1 polymer ?
#
loop_
_entity_poly.entity_id
_entity_poly.type
_entity_poly.pdbx_seq_one_letter_code
_entity_poly.pdbx_strand_id
1 'polypeptide(L)'
;MATLIRPPPNDPAVSSMENTLELTRLSDIDPDLFTNTRPLWHPPGARGVYGGAVIAQCLAAAQRTVPKDFAVHSMHCYFVLAGNSEIPIIYHVEHVREGKSFATRTVQARQRGKPIFTVTLSFMREGSAGVKTVEHQTPLPNVPDPASDDQSGFGRTNGPFESQHHESKKGPNGAAHEMQTRMWIRARGQISQQGGHQAHLSALAYMSDSFFIGTVARAHRLWRNFSVIRDAAKGDDRSKDDAERDEEMLRRIKAMNSGQEENEEQRPEVGMMVSLDHTIYFHRPKDFRADEWLFSEMETPWAGDGRGLVVQRIWSRDGKHIATCIQEAQGSFHQVPPLQAARFAKSPVADQVCRQGSKMVVYRSQRWQSEPHRSDASQTDFDFTQKLVQTPGVVPDDVWLQVLSPCRKDFIRRTVDSLQGAKNAILHLYLATSPCFQEIVFNMNNDQTLALAVECTKYARSITKDDPAQAGTLWHYEFSPECFSDSNPEFVIQVCEAVKEAWGPTKEDPLIFNLPATVEMSTPNVYADQIEYFCTHMTEREKFAVSLHPHNDRGCAVAAAELAQMAGADRVEGCLFGNGERTGNVDLVTLALNLYTQGIHPGIDFSDLKSVIDMVEKCCKIPVHERAPYGGALVVCAFSGSHQDAIKKGFQLRKQQGAGPEDLWRLPYLPLDPRDIGRDYEAVIRVNSQSGKGGVAWVIQRTLELDLPRGLQIAFSKIVQKRADAIGRELLPREIQKLFEDAYYINSRAPITLIDYDMTADRSVSPARIPGKTPRNENYKRLFDGIVEIENKEHRIKGTGNGPVSSLSNALQNLNIHIDISDYKEHAIGEGSNVKAVAYVECTSKDATQKVWGIGIDHDVTQASMVAVLAAASAFLNGADTSANPPRGRTNGQAEIIVPNSAILPRINGAPASSQPDAAGHISGAV
;
A
#
# COMPACT_ATOMS: atom_id res chain seq x y z
N MET A 1 -13.44 -15.06 -9.90
CA MET A 1 -14.35 -15.94 -9.13
C MET A 1 -13.85 -15.97 -7.70
N ALA A 2 -14.73 -15.86 -6.71
CA ALA A 2 -14.39 -15.77 -5.28
C ALA A 2 -13.87 -17.08 -4.64
N THR A 3 -14.06 -18.19 -5.34
CA THR A 3 -13.57 -19.52 -4.97
C THR A 3 -12.83 -20.13 -6.15
N LEU A 4 -11.87 -21.03 -5.89
CA LEU A 4 -11.18 -21.77 -6.96
C LEU A 4 -12.07 -22.85 -7.58
N ILE A 5 -12.93 -23.45 -6.76
CA ILE A 5 -13.83 -24.53 -7.12
C ILE A 5 -15.26 -24.04 -6.88
N ARG A 6 -16.21 -24.48 -7.71
CA ARG A 6 -17.62 -24.13 -7.52
C ARG A 6 -18.08 -24.61 -6.14
N PRO A 7 -18.63 -23.74 -5.29
CA PRO A 7 -19.03 -24.12 -3.94
C PRO A 7 -20.14 -25.19 -3.99
N PRO A 8 -20.09 -26.23 -3.15
CA PRO A 8 -21.20 -27.16 -3.00
C PRO A 8 -22.41 -26.46 -2.35
N PRO A 9 -23.62 -27.03 -2.41
CA PRO A 9 -24.75 -26.55 -1.60
C PRO A 9 -24.40 -26.50 -0.11
N ASN A 10 -25.09 -25.67 0.67
CA ASN A 10 -24.93 -25.71 2.13
C ASN A 10 -25.43 -27.06 2.65
N ASP A 11 -24.66 -27.68 3.54
CA ASP A 11 -25.08 -28.92 4.20
C ASP A 11 -25.97 -28.55 5.39
N PRO A 12 -27.27 -28.92 5.37
CA PRO A 12 -28.18 -28.63 6.47
C PRO A 12 -27.90 -29.47 7.73
N ALA A 13 -27.07 -30.52 7.63
CA ALA A 13 -26.72 -31.39 8.75
C ALA A 13 -25.63 -30.82 9.67
N VAL A 14 -24.97 -29.73 9.27
CA VAL A 14 -23.92 -29.07 10.06
C VAL A 14 -24.28 -27.61 10.34
N SER A 15 -23.66 -27.02 11.37
CA SER A 15 -23.95 -25.64 11.76
C SER A 15 -23.62 -24.63 10.65
N SER A 16 -24.21 -23.44 10.73
CA SER A 16 -23.89 -22.32 9.82
C SER A 16 -22.39 -21.95 9.91
N MET A 17 -21.81 -22.08 11.11
CA MET A 17 -20.39 -21.86 11.34
C MET A 17 -19.51 -22.89 10.60
N GLU A 18 -19.87 -24.18 10.65
CA GLU A 18 -19.15 -25.24 9.93
C GLU A 18 -19.19 -25.04 8.41
N ASN A 19 -20.37 -24.70 7.86
CA ASN A 19 -20.50 -24.34 6.46
C ASN A 19 -19.62 -23.13 6.10
N THR A 20 -19.59 -22.10 6.95
CA THR A 20 -18.81 -20.87 6.72
C THR A 20 -17.30 -21.12 6.72
N LEU A 21 -16.81 -22.02 7.58
CA LEU A 21 -15.40 -22.30 7.79
C LEU A 21 -14.87 -23.50 6.99
N GLU A 22 -15.69 -24.02 6.08
CA GLU A 22 -15.34 -25.13 5.21
C GLU A 22 -14.14 -24.77 4.32
N LEU A 23 -13.13 -25.65 4.30
CA LEU A 23 -11.98 -25.54 3.39
C LEU A 23 -11.92 -26.73 2.46
N THR A 24 -11.50 -26.46 1.24
CA THR A 24 -11.15 -27.49 0.26
C THR A 24 -9.65 -27.72 0.34
N ARG A 25 -9.23 -28.96 0.60
CA ARG A 25 -7.82 -29.35 0.51
C ARG A 25 -7.46 -29.54 -0.96
N LEU A 26 -6.35 -28.96 -1.39
CA LEU A 26 -5.85 -29.03 -2.75
C LEU A 26 -4.81 -30.16 -2.88
N SER A 27 -5.20 -31.36 -2.46
CA SER A 27 -4.30 -32.53 -2.30
C SER A 27 -3.56 -32.91 -3.58
N ASP A 28 -4.16 -32.65 -4.75
CA ASP A 28 -3.56 -32.95 -6.06
C ASP A 28 -2.37 -32.02 -6.39
N ILE A 29 -2.26 -30.89 -5.69
CA ILE A 29 -1.16 -29.93 -5.82
C ILE A 29 -0.15 -30.14 -4.70
N ASP A 30 -0.63 -30.05 -3.46
CA ASP A 30 0.19 -30.19 -2.26
C ASP A 30 -0.74 -30.52 -1.05
N PRO A 31 -0.42 -31.55 -0.24
CA PRO A 31 -1.27 -31.99 0.88
C PRO A 31 -1.44 -30.94 1.99
N ASP A 32 -0.55 -29.94 2.06
CA ASP A 32 -0.56 -28.85 3.02
C ASP A 32 -1.15 -27.55 2.46
N LEU A 33 -1.76 -27.63 1.27
CA LEU A 33 -2.43 -26.53 0.61
C LEU A 33 -3.95 -26.64 0.74
N PHE A 34 -4.59 -25.54 1.14
CA PHE A 34 -6.04 -25.44 1.27
C PHE A 34 -6.55 -24.16 0.60
N THR A 35 -7.84 -24.13 0.28
CA THR A 35 -8.52 -22.91 -0.18
C THR A 35 -9.92 -22.81 0.43
N ASN A 36 -10.45 -21.60 0.52
CA ASN A 36 -11.81 -21.38 1.00
C ASN A 36 -12.82 -22.07 0.06
N THR A 37 -13.68 -22.94 0.61
CA THR A 37 -14.71 -23.63 -0.17
C THR A 37 -15.81 -22.67 -0.62
N ARG A 38 -16.09 -21.65 0.20
CA ARG A 38 -17.17 -20.67 0.00
C ARG A 38 -16.63 -19.24 -0.03
N PRO A 39 -17.33 -18.29 -0.68
CA PRO A 39 -16.97 -16.88 -0.62
C PRO A 39 -16.91 -16.39 0.82
N LEU A 40 -15.89 -15.61 1.14
CA LEU A 40 -15.74 -15.03 2.47
C LEU A 40 -16.54 -13.75 2.59
N TRP A 41 -17.15 -13.58 3.76
CA TRP A 41 -17.95 -12.39 4.04
C TRP A 41 -17.09 -11.12 4.03
N HIS A 42 -17.58 -10.12 3.30
CA HIS A 42 -17.02 -8.78 3.24
C HIS A 42 -17.91 -7.87 4.09
N PRO A 43 -17.47 -7.45 5.29
CA PRO A 43 -18.28 -6.58 6.13
C PRO A 43 -18.51 -5.20 5.48
N PRO A 44 -19.74 -4.66 5.51
CA PRO A 44 -20.04 -3.32 4.99
C PRO A 44 -19.12 -2.24 5.52
N GLY A 45 -18.53 -1.47 4.60
CA GLY A 45 -17.59 -0.40 4.92
C GLY A 45 -16.21 -0.87 5.40
N ALA A 46 -15.91 -2.18 5.40
CA ALA A 46 -14.57 -2.69 5.62
C ALA A 46 -13.73 -2.64 4.32
N ARG A 47 -12.39 -2.64 4.46
CA ARG A 47 -11.46 -2.66 3.33
C ARG A 47 -11.26 -4.06 2.74
N GLY A 48 -11.65 -5.11 3.47
CA GLY A 48 -11.43 -6.48 3.07
C GLY A 48 -12.32 -7.46 3.83
N VAL A 49 -12.13 -8.75 3.55
CA VAL A 49 -12.86 -9.86 4.19
C VAL A 49 -12.75 -9.79 5.72
N TYR A 50 -13.76 -10.35 6.40
CA TYR A 50 -13.79 -10.41 7.85
C TYR A 50 -12.56 -11.17 8.40
N GLY A 51 -11.81 -10.53 9.32
CA GLY A 51 -10.55 -11.05 9.85
C GLY A 51 -10.71 -12.39 10.57
N GLY A 52 -11.75 -12.53 11.39
CA GLY A 52 -12.11 -13.76 12.09
C GLY A 52 -12.29 -14.96 11.16
N ALA A 53 -12.77 -14.75 9.92
CA ALA A 53 -12.87 -15.83 8.93
C ALA A 53 -11.50 -16.34 8.52
N VAL A 54 -10.53 -15.44 8.31
CA VAL A 54 -9.16 -15.80 7.92
C VAL A 54 -8.40 -16.45 9.08
N ILE A 55 -8.56 -15.93 10.30
CA ILE A 55 -7.99 -16.52 11.53
C ILE A 55 -8.50 -17.96 11.69
N ALA A 56 -9.81 -18.14 11.67
CA ALA A 56 -10.44 -19.44 11.89
C ALA A 56 -10.12 -20.46 10.79
N GLN A 57 -10.07 -20.03 9.53
CA GLN A 57 -9.67 -20.90 8.42
C GLN A 57 -8.18 -21.28 8.47
N CYS A 58 -7.28 -20.38 8.88
CA CYS A 58 -5.89 -20.76 9.11
C CYS A 58 -5.75 -21.78 10.25
N LEU A 59 -6.48 -21.61 11.35
CA LEU A 59 -6.55 -22.59 12.42
C LEU A 59 -7.10 -23.93 11.92
N ALA A 60 -8.19 -23.92 11.15
CA ALA A 60 -8.76 -25.14 10.57
C ALA A 60 -7.79 -25.86 9.63
N ALA A 61 -7.02 -25.13 8.81
CA ALA A 61 -5.98 -25.69 7.95
C ALA A 61 -4.88 -26.36 8.78
N ALA A 62 -4.34 -25.67 9.78
CA ALA A 62 -3.30 -26.21 10.66
C ALA A 62 -3.78 -27.43 11.48
N GLN A 63 -5.02 -27.40 12.00
CA GLN A 63 -5.61 -28.53 12.72
C GLN A 63 -5.71 -29.80 11.86
N ARG A 64 -5.85 -29.66 10.53
CA ARG A 64 -5.90 -30.77 9.60
C ARG A 64 -4.52 -31.35 9.23
N THR A 65 -3.43 -30.71 9.66
CA THR A 65 -2.05 -31.15 9.41
C THR A 65 -1.29 -31.54 10.68
N VAL A 66 -1.98 -31.59 11.83
CA VAL A 66 -1.44 -32.12 13.10
C VAL A 66 -2.17 -33.41 13.50
N PRO A 67 -1.54 -34.31 14.27
CA PRO A 67 -2.21 -35.50 14.79
C PRO A 67 -3.41 -35.17 15.68
N LYS A 68 -4.40 -36.06 15.73
CA LYS A 68 -5.69 -35.82 16.42
C LYS A 68 -5.58 -35.68 17.95
N ASP A 69 -4.49 -36.16 18.54
CA ASP A 69 -4.18 -36.06 19.97
C ASP A 69 -3.43 -34.77 20.34
N PHE A 70 -3.32 -33.82 19.41
CA PHE A 70 -2.80 -32.49 19.64
C PHE A 70 -3.93 -31.45 19.65
N ALA A 71 -3.90 -30.57 20.65
CA ALA A 71 -4.79 -29.43 20.76
C ALA A 71 -3.99 -28.11 20.67
N VAL A 72 -4.55 -27.12 19.99
CA VAL A 72 -3.96 -25.78 19.93
C VAL A 72 -3.98 -25.16 21.33
N HIS A 73 -2.88 -24.50 21.71
CA HIS A 73 -2.81 -23.74 22.97
C HIS A 73 -2.45 -22.28 22.75
N SER A 74 -1.83 -21.94 21.60
CA SER A 74 -1.66 -20.55 21.21
C SER A 74 -1.63 -20.37 19.69
N MET A 75 -2.07 -19.22 19.23
CA MET A 75 -1.86 -18.76 17.86
C MET A 75 -1.59 -17.26 17.82
N HIS A 76 -0.61 -16.87 17.01
CA HIS A 76 -0.13 -15.48 16.87
C HIS A 76 -0.30 -15.05 15.42
N CYS A 77 -1.23 -14.14 15.18
CA CYS A 77 -1.67 -13.74 13.86
C CYS A 77 -1.17 -12.36 13.49
N TYR A 78 -0.82 -12.15 12.24
CA TYR A 78 -0.51 -10.84 11.67
C TYR A 78 -1.33 -10.60 10.41
N PHE A 79 -2.05 -9.48 10.37
CA PHE A 79 -2.75 -9.03 9.17
C PHE A 79 -1.74 -8.33 8.26
N VAL A 80 -1.55 -8.88 7.05
CA VAL A 80 -0.50 -8.44 6.12
C VAL A 80 -1.08 -7.51 5.05
N LEU A 81 -2.17 -7.89 4.39
CA LEU A 81 -2.85 -7.05 3.41
C LEU A 81 -4.36 -7.27 3.55
N ALA A 82 -5.16 -6.29 3.14
CA ALA A 82 -6.61 -6.45 3.10
C ALA A 82 -6.98 -7.59 2.13
N GLY A 83 -7.68 -8.62 2.62
CA GLY A 83 -8.14 -9.72 1.78
C GLY A 83 -9.31 -9.29 0.90
N ASN A 84 -9.27 -9.64 -0.37
CA ASN A 84 -10.32 -9.34 -1.33
C ASN A 84 -11.35 -10.48 -1.38
N SER A 85 -12.64 -10.20 -1.18
CA SER A 85 -13.71 -11.20 -1.16
C SER A 85 -13.99 -11.88 -2.51
N GLU A 86 -13.55 -11.29 -3.61
CA GLU A 86 -13.74 -11.80 -4.98
C GLU A 86 -12.59 -12.69 -5.47
N ILE A 87 -11.56 -12.88 -4.64
CA ILE A 87 -10.37 -13.66 -4.95
C ILE A 87 -10.25 -14.81 -3.95
N PRO A 88 -10.05 -16.06 -4.39
CA PRO A 88 -9.85 -17.17 -3.47
C PRO A 88 -8.57 -16.98 -2.68
N ILE A 89 -8.60 -17.41 -1.42
CA ILE A 89 -7.45 -17.45 -0.55
C ILE A 89 -6.83 -18.84 -0.63
N ILE A 90 -5.50 -18.88 -0.77
CA ILE A 90 -4.70 -20.09 -0.67
C ILE A 90 -4.04 -20.10 0.70
N TYR A 91 -4.33 -21.12 1.50
CA TYR A 91 -3.73 -21.35 2.81
C TYR A 91 -2.62 -22.38 2.64
N HIS A 92 -1.38 -21.94 2.81
CA HIS A 92 -0.21 -22.80 2.78
C HIS A 92 0.23 -23.09 4.20
N VAL A 93 0.22 -24.36 4.61
CA VAL A 93 0.62 -24.80 5.94
C VAL A 93 2.06 -25.31 5.92
N GLU A 94 2.91 -24.72 6.73
CA GLU A 94 4.30 -25.12 6.91
C GLU A 94 4.46 -25.84 8.25
N HIS A 95 5.14 -26.98 8.22
CA HIS A 95 5.43 -27.81 9.39
C HIS A 95 6.74 -27.36 10.03
N VAL A 96 6.67 -26.38 10.94
CA VAL A 96 7.85 -25.79 11.58
C VAL A 96 8.52 -26.77 12.53
N ARG A 97 7.73 -27.49 13.33
CA ARG A 97 8.22 -28.44 14.33
C ARG A 97 7.19 -29.52 14.59
N GLU A 98 7.67 -30.75 14.75
CA GLU A 98 6.86 -31.86 15.22
C GLU A 98 7.66 -32.69 16.24
N GLY A 99 7.37 -32.49 17.52
CA GLY A 99 8.00 -33.20 18.63
C GLY A 99 7.04 -34.16 19.34
N LYS A 100 7.56 -34.85 20.36
CA LYS A 100 6.75 -35.77 21.17
C LYS A 100 5.59 -35.06 21.87
N SER A 101 5.80 -33.87 22.42
CA SER A 101 4.77 -33.15 23.22
C SER A 101 4.24 -31.89 22.56
N PHE A 102 4.95 -31.32 21.58
CA PHE A 102 4.58 -30.06 20.95
C PHE A 102 4.72 -30.13 19.43
N ALA A 103 3.80 -29.52 18.72
CA ALA A 103 3.86 -29.31 17.28
C ALA A 103 3.63 -27.82 16.97
N THR A 104 4.33 -27.30 15.98
CA THR A 104 4.20 -25.91 15.53
C THR A 104 3.91 -25.90 14.04
N ARG A 105 2.92 -25.10 13.65
CA ARG A 105 2.55 -24.86 12.25
C ARG A 105 2.60 -23.38 11.96
N THR A 106 3.10 -23.00 10.79
CA THR A 106 2.90 -21.66 10.24
C THR A 106 1.90 -21.75 9.11
N VAL A 107 0.90 -20.88 9.06
CA VAL A 107 -0.03 -20.82 7.94
C VAL A 107 0.05 -19.46 7.28
N GLN A 108 0.28 -19.44 5.97
CA GLN A 108 0.24 -18.24 5.16
C GLN A 108 -0.99 -18.27 4.26
N ALA A 109 -1.91 -17.34 4.50
CA ALA A 109 -3.03 -17.07 3.62
C ALA A 109 -2.57 -16.11 2.51
N ARG A 110 -2.72 -16.49 1.25
CA ARG A 110 -2.20 -15.76 0.08
C ARG A 110 -3.29 -15.48 -0.95
N GLN A 111 -3.20 -14.32 -1.58
CA GLN A 111 -3.99 -13.96 -2.76
C GLN A 111 -3.03 -13.42 -3.83
N ARG A 112 -3.21 -13.85 -5.08
CA ARG A 112 -2.32 -13.48 -6.21
C ARG A 112 -0.83 -13.70 -5.88
N GLY A 113 -0.52 -14.78 -5.16
CA GLY A 113 0.85 -15.11 -4.72
C GLY A 113 1.40 -14.26 -3.56
N LYS A 114 0.70 -13.23 -3.08
CA LYS A 114 1.12 -12.37 -1.97
C LYS A 114 0.47 -12.80 -0.65
N PRO A 115 1.20 -12.86 0.47
CA PRO A 115 0.61 -13.13 1.77
C PRO A 115 -0.29 -11.96 2.17
N ILE A 116 -1.53 -12.27 2.56
CA ILE A 116 -2.50 -11.32 3.10
C ILE A 116 -2.65 -11.49 4.62
N PHE A 117 -2.30 -12.66 5.15
CA PHE A 117 -2.33 -12.97 6.57
C PHE A 117 -1.33 -14.10 6.86
N THR A 118 -0.65 -14.03 8.01
CA THR A 118 0.27 -15.06 8.47
C THR A 118 0.01 -15.38 9.93
N VAL A 119 0.10 -16.65 10.29
CA VAL A 119 -0.09 -17.08 11.68
C VAL A 119 0.89 -18.19 12.03
N THR A 120 1.41 -18.15 13.26
CA THR A 120 2.11 -19.29 13.87
C THR A 120 1.23 -19.88 14.96
N LEU A 121 0.99 -21.19 14.91
CA LEU A 121 0.17 -21.93 15.85
C LEU A 121 1.02 -22.96 16.58
N SER A 122 0.84 -23.04 17.90
CA SER A 122 1.46 -24.06 18.74
C SER A 122 0.40 -25.00 19.30
N PHE A 123 0.70 -26.28 19.18
CA PHE A 123 -0.13 -27.39 19.61
C PHE A 123 0.61 -28.21 20.65
N MET A 124 -0.14 -28.73 21.62
CA MET A 124 0.38 -29.58 22.69
C MET A 124 -0.35 -30.92 22.63
N ARG A 125 0.41 -32.00 22.77
CA ARG A 125 -0.15 -33.35 22.86
C ARG A 125 -0.90 -33.49 24.18
N GLU A 126 -2.08 -34.08 24.13
CA GLU A 126 -2.87 -34.42 25.29
C GLU A 126 -2.10 -35.25 26.31
N GLY A 127 -2.40 -35.03 27.59
CA GLY A 127 -1.75 -35.76 28.68
C GLY A 127 -0.29 -35.37 28.95
N SER A 128 0.27 -34.38 28.25
CA SER A 128 1.67 -33.95 28.46
C SER A 128 1.94 -33.28 29.81
N ALA A 129 0.90 -32.95 30.60
CA ALA A 129 1.03 -32.26 31.90
C ALA A 129 1.46 -33.16 33.07
N GLY A 130 1.60 -34.48 32.88
CA GLY A 130 1.93 -35.43 33.94
C GLY A 130 0.78 -35.64 34.95
N VAL A 131 1.03 -36.44 36.01
CA VAL A 131 -0.02 -36.87 36.98
C VAL A 131 -0.35 -35.80 38.04
N LYS A 132 0.57 -34.86 38.30
CA LYS A 132 0.36 -33.75 39.25
C LYS A 132 0.26 -32.44 38.48
N THR A 133 -0.93 -31.85 38.41
CA THR A 133 -1.17 -30.56 37.76
C THR A 133 -1.30 -29.43 38.79
N VAL A 134 -0.90 -28.21 38.40
CA VAL A 134 -1.14 -26.98 39.15
C VAL A 134 -2.07 -26.12 38.30
N GLU A 135 -3.23 -25.77 38.84
CA GLU A 135 -4.28 -25.09 38.08
C GLU A 135 -4.81 -23.87 38.84
N HIS A 136 -4.93 -22.75 38.13
CA HIS A 136 -5.63 -21.55 38.57
C HIS A 136 -6.23 -20.82 37.36
N GLN A 137 -7.22 -19.97 37.59
CA GLN A 137 -7.82 -19.16 36.54
C GLN A 137 -8.38 -17.85 37.10
N THR A 138 -8.54 -16.85 36.24
CA THR A 138 -9.37 -15.69 36.54
C THR A 138 -10.85 -16.11 36.60
N PRO A 139 -11.59 -15.82 37.69
CA PRO A 139 -12.99 -16.19 37.79
C PRO A 139 -13.85 -15.41 36.78
N LEU A 140 -14.98 -16.00 36.37
CA LEU A 140 -16.02 -15.30 35.62
C LEU A 140 -16.51 -14.09 36.46
N PRO A 141 -16.59 -12.88 35.88
CA PRO A 141 -17.17 -11.73 36.57
C PRO A 141 -18.63 -12.00 36.97
N ASN A 142 -19.11 -11.39 38.06
CA ASN A 142 -20.52 -11.52 38.47
C ASN A 142 -21.42 -10.81 37.45
N VAL A 143 -22.01 -11.58 36.53
CA VAL A 143 -22.89 -11.11 35.47
C VAL A 143 -24.14 -11.98 35.37
N PRO A 144 -25.32 -11.39 35.12
CA PRO A 144 -26.54 -12.11 34.78
C PRO A 144 -26.34 -13.11 33.63
N ASP A 145 -27.07 -14.22 33.74
CA ASP A 145 -27.22 -15.19 32.65
C ASP A 145 -27.81 -14.53 31.39
N PRO A 146 -27.50 -15.05 30.19
CA PRO A 146 -28.08 -14.55 28.95
C PRO A 146 -29.60 -14.76 28.92
N ALA A 147 -30.32 -13.81 28.31
CA ALA A 147 -31.78 -13.89 28.17
C ALA A 147 -32.19 -15.09 27.32
N SER A 148 -33.35 -15.69 27.64
CA SER A 148 -33.95 -16.78 26.85
C SER A 148 -34.27 -16.35 25.42
N ASP A 149 -34.20 -17.27 24.47
CA ASP A 149 -34.37 -17.03 23.02
C ASP A 149 -35.67 -16.30 22.63
N ASP A 150 -36.72 -16.33 23.49
CA ASP A 150 -38.01 -15.65 23.27
C ASP A 150 -38.07 -14.19 23.75
N GLN A 151 -37.08 -13.70 24.52
CA GLN A 151 -37.10 -12.35 25.12
C GLN A 151 -36.10 -11.36 24.50
N SER A 152 -35.25 -11.79 23.56
CA SER A 152 -34.38 -10.88 22.85
C SER A 152 -35.20 -10.10 21.79
N GLY A 153 -35.60 -8.87 22.10
CA GLY A 153 -36.32 -7.96 21.18
C GLY A 153 -35.57 -7.56 19.90
N PHE A 154 -34.48 -8.24 19.56
CA PHE A 154 -33.75 -8.12 18.30
C PHE A 154 -34.10 -9.34 17.43
N GLY A 155 -34.80 -9.09 16.31
CA GLY A 155 -35.32 -10.14 15.42
C GLY A 155 -34.27 -11.17 15.00
N ARG A 156 -34.71 -12.42 14.74
CA ARG A 156 -33.88 -13.55 14.29
C ARG A 156 -33.01 -13.14 13.09
N THR A 157 -31.70 -13.42 13.15
CA THR A 157 -30.67 -12.90 12.23
C THR A 157 -29.94 -14.03 11.48
N ASN A 158 -29.47 -13.78 10.25
CA ASN A 158 -28.96 -14.79 9.29
C ASN A 158 -27.41 -15.00 9.30
N GLY A 159 -26.70 -14.67 10.38
CA GLY A 159 -25.24 -14.85 10.52
C GLY A 159 -24.80 -16.14 11.27
N PRO A 160 -23.52 -16.57 11.20
CA PRO A 160 -23.08 -17.86 11.77
C PRO A 160 -22.99 -17.90 13.30
N PHE A 161 -23.13 -16.75 13.97
CA PHE A 161 -23.12 -16.64 15.43
C PHE A 161 -24.10 -15.56 15.92
N GLU A 162 -24.31 -15.53 17.22
CA GLU A 162 -25.16 -14.56 17.90
C GLU A 162 -24.54 -14.01 19.16
N SER A 163 -24.94 -12.78 19.51
CA SER A 163 -24.40 -12.06 20.66
C SER A 163 -25.48 -11.29 21.40
N GLN A 164 -25.46 -11.30 22.73
CA GLN A 164 -26.26 -10.46 23.60
C GLN A 164 -25.35 -9.48 24.33
N HIS A 165 -25.62 -8.18 24.18
CA HIS A 165 -24.83 -7.15 24.85
C HIS A 165 -25.18 -7.09 26.34
N HIS A 166 -24.16 -6.94 27.17
CA HIS A 166 -24.32 -6.66 28.59
C HIS A 166 -23.87 -5.24 28.88
N GLU A 167 -24.35 -4.65 29.98
CA GLU A 167 -23.92 -3.33 30.43
C GLU A 167 -22.39 -3.30 30.58
N SER A 168 -21.77 -2.32 29.91
CA SER A 168 -20.34 -2.05 29.99
C SER A 168 -19.98 -1.52 31.37
N LYS A 169 -18.90 -2.03 31.98
CA LYS A 169 -18.40 -1.49 33.24
C LYS A 169 -17.67 -0.17 32.97
N LYS A 170 -18.07 0.89 33.67
CA LYS A 170 -17.37 2.18 33.66
C LYS A 170 -16.37 2.22 34.83
N GLY A 171 -15.19 2.78 34.60
CA GLY A 171 -14.24 3.07 35.67
C GLY A 171 -14.75 4.16 36.63
N PRO A 172 -14.30 4.21 37.89
CA PRO A 172 -14.44 5.41 38.73
C PRO A 172 -13.99 6.64 37.94
N ASN A 173 -14.90 7.60 37.74
CA ASN A 173 -14.71 8.85 36.97
C ASN A 173 -14.75 8.71 35.43
N GLY A 174 -15.08 7.54 34.87
CA GLY A 174 -15.25 7.38 33.42
C GLY A 174 -13.95 7.33 32.62
N ALA A 175 -12.83 6.94 33.24
CA ALA A 175 -11.54 6.77 32.59
C ALA A 175 -11.59 5.67 31.50
N ALA A 176 -11.09 5.99 30.30
CA ALA A 176 -11.16 5.10 29.13
C ALA A 176 -10.45 3.74 29.33
N HIS A 177 -9.32 3.72 30.03
CA HIS A 177 -8.54 2.50 30.27
C HIS A 177 -9.20 1.51 31.25
N GLU A 178 -10.23 1.94 31.98
CA GLU A 178 -11.00 1.11 32.91
C GLU A 178 -12.38 0.71 32.33
N MET A 179 -12.69 1.14 31.10
CA MET A 179 -13.92 0.77 30.41
C MET A 179 -13.84 -0.66 29.92
N GLN A 180 -14.84 -1.48 30.28
CA GLN A 180 -14.94 -2.87 29.84
C GLN A 180 -16.20 -3.08 29.00
N THR A 181 -16.02 -3.59 27.79
CA THR A 181 -17.13 -4.00 26.91
C THR A 181 -17.45 -5.47 27.19
N ARG A 182 -18.74 -5.77 27.43
CA ARG A 182 -19.19 -7.09 27.86
C ARG A 182 -20.30 -7.63 26.95
N MET A 183 -20.20 -8.91 26.59
CA MET A 183 -21.22 -9.57 25.79
C MET A 183 -21.22 -11.07 26.01
N TRP A 184 -22.40 -11.68 25.88
CA TRP A 184 -22.56 -13.11 25.66
C TRP A 184 -22.48 -13.40 24.16
N ILE A 185 -21.82 -14.48 23.75
CA ILE A 185 -21.64 -14.86 22.34
C ILE A 185 -21.72 -16.39 22.19
N ARG A 186 -22.37 -16.89 21.12
CA ARG A 186 -22.39 -18.32 20.75
C ARG A 186 -22.56 -18.52 19.25
N ALA A 187 -22.05 -19.63 18.71
CA ALA A 187 -22.32 -20.08 17.35
C ALA A 187 -23.81 -20.45 17.17
N ARG A 188 -24.38 -20.20 15.99
CA ARG A 188 -25.77 -20.56 15.71
C ARG A 188 -25.90 -22.01 15.29
N GLY A 189 -26.94 -22.65 15.82
CA GLY A 189 -27.20 -24.06 15.59
C GLY A 189 -26.20 -24.93 16.34
N GLN A 190 -26.41 -26.25 16.28
CA GLN A 190 -25.56 -27.19 16.97
C GLN A 190 -24.35 -27.55 16.09
N ILE A 191 -23.14 -27.37 16.60
CA ILE A 191 -21.93 -27.84 15.95
C ILE A 191 -21.94 -29.37 15.96
N SER A 192 -21.71 -29.96 14.78
CA SER A 192 -21.89 -31.40 14.56
C SER A 192 -20.90 -32.24 15.39
N GLN A 193 -21.30 -33.49 15.70
CA GLN A 193 -20.37 -34.44 16.36
C GLN A 193 -19.14 -34.73 15.49
N GLN A 194 -19.29 -34.67 14.16
CA GLN A 194 -18.20 -34.91 13.22
C GLN A 194 -17.16 -33.77 13.22
N GLY A 195 -17.61 -32.51 13.32
CA GLY A 195 -16.72 -31.35 13.45
C GLY A 195 -15.94 -31.36 14.77
N GLY A 196 -16.56 -31.93 15.82
CA GLY A 196 -15.93 -32.20 17.10
C GLY A 196 -15.32 -30.95 17.73
N HIS A 197 -14.29 -31.16 18.55
CA HIS A 197 -13.67 -30.06 19.28
C HIS A 197 -12.95 -29.04 18.37
N GLN A 198 -12.41 -29.48 17.24
CA GLN A 198 -11.74 -28.62 16.27
C GLN A 198 -12.68 -27.58 15.65
N ALA A 199 -13.94 -27.94 15.38
CA ALA A 199 -14.96 -27.01 14.90
C ALA A 199 -15.31 -25.97 15.97
N HIS A 200 -15.37 -26.36 17.25
CA HIS A 200 -15.58 -25.42 18.35
C HIS A 200 -14.40 -24.43 18.51
N LEU A 201 -13.15 -24.87 18.34
CA LEU A 201 -11.97 -23.99 18.34
C LEU A 201 -11.99 -23.00 17.18
N SER A 202 -12.30 -23.47 15.97
CA SER A 202 -12.43 -22.61 14.79
C SER A 202 -13.59 -21.63 14.95
N ALA A 203 -14.71 -22.03 15.55
CA ALA A 203 -15.82 -21.14 15.89
C ALA A 203 -15.42 -20.08 16.92
N LEU A 204 -14.68 -20.46 17.97
CA LEU A 204 -14.16 -19.53 18.97
C LEU A 204 -13.21 -18.50 18.33
N ALA A 205 -12.28 -18.96 17.50
CA ALA A 205 -11.33 -18.10 16.80
C ALA A 205 -12.01 -17.17 15.77
N TYR A 206 -13.15 -17.59 15.19
CA TYR A 206 -13.97 -16.71 14.36
C TYR A 206 -14.63 -15.61 15.20
N MET A 207 -15.22 -16.00 16.33
CA MET A 207 -15.96 -15.10 17.22
C MET A 207 -15.04 -14.16 18.02
N SER A 208 -13.77 -14.52 18.24
CA SER A 208 -12.82 -13.70 18.99
C SER A 208 -12.46 -12.39 18.28
N ASP A 209 -12.53 -12.32 16.95
CA ASP A 209 -12.30 -11.07 16.21
C ASP A 209 -13.59 -10.21 16.12
N SER A 210 -14.67 -10.60 16.79
CA SER A 210 -15.94 -9.87 16.78
C SER A 210 -15.91 -8.71 17.78
N PHE A 211 -16.25 -7.50 17.30
CA PHE A 211 -16.32 -6.26 18.09
C PHE A 211 -15.03 -5.81 18.79
N PHE A 212 -13.93 -6.53 18.63
CA PHE A 212 -12.66 -6.36 19.31
C PHE A 212 -12.02 -5.00 19.04
N ILE A 213 -11.81 -4.68 17.76
CA ILE A 213 -11.26 -3.41 17.28
C ILE A 213 -12.13 -2.21 17.69
N GLY A 214 -13.45 -2.41 17.81
CA GLY A 214 -14.38 -1.37 18.23
C GLY A 214 -14.26 -0.99 19.71
N THR A 215 -13.54 -1.76 20.53
CA THR A 215 -13.40 -1.50 21.98
C THR A 215 -12.69 -0.18 22.26
N VAL A 216 -11.64 0.15 21.51
CA VAL A 216 -10.90 1.42 21.64
C VAL A 216 -11.82 2.61 21.31
N ALA A 217 -12.55 2.54 20.20
CA ALA A 217 -13.50 3.60 19.83
C ALA A 217 -14.55 3.84 20.90
N ARG A 218 -15.09 2.77 21.51
CA ARG A 218 -16.11 2.85 22.56
C ARG A 218 -15.58 3.44 23.86
N ALA A 219 -14.38 3.04 24.29
CA ALA A 219 -13.73 3.60 25.47
C ALA A 219 -13.56 5.12 25.37
N HIS A 220 -13.34 5.62 24.15
CA HIS A 220 -13.17 7.04 23.85
C HIS A 220 -14.43 7.75 23.30
N ARG A 221 -15.59 7.08 23.29
CA ARG A 221 -16.88 7.61 22.77
C ARG A 221 -16.79 8.15 21.33
N LEU A 222 -15.97 7.53 20.50
CA LEU A 222 -15.79 7.93 19.11
C LEU A 222 -16.77 7.16 18.22
N TRP A 223 -17.41 7.86 17.30
CA TRP A 223 -18.44 7.30 16.44
C TRP A 223 -17.90 6.99 15.03
N ARG A 224 -18.32 5.86 14.45
CA ARG A 224 -18.06 5.60 13.02
C ARG A 224 -19.06 6.39 12.19
N ASN A 225 -18.60 7.06 11.14
CA ASN A 225 -19.48 7.75 10.19
C ASN A 225 -20.17 6.72 9.28
N PHE A 226 -21.47 6.51 9.47
CA PHE A 226 -22.27 5.53 8.71
C PHE A 226 -22.89 6.08 7.42
N SER A 227 -22.63 7.35 7.06
CA SER A 227 -23.16 7.96 5.83
C SER A 227 -22.78 7.15 4.58
N VAL A 228 -21.55 6.66 4.51
CA VAL A 228 -21.03 5.83 3.41
C VAL A 228 -21.74 4.46 3.30
N ILE A 229 -22.14 3.87 4.44
CA ILE A 229 -22.85 2.57 4.45
C ILE A 229 -24.32 2.76 4.04
N ARG A 230 -24.91 3.92 4.36
CA ARG A 230 -26.30 4.28 4.01
C ARG A 230 -26.49 4.47 2.50
N ASP A 231 -25.45 4.89 1.79
CA ASP A 231 -25.46 4.98 0.33
C ASP A 231 -24.99 3.69 -0.34
N ALA A 232 -24.08 2.93 0.29
CA ALA A 232 -23.74 1.59 -0.14
C ALA A 232 -24.95 0.66 -0.12
N ALA A 233 -25.84 0.72 0.90
CA ALA A 233 -27.06 -0.09 1.03
C ALA A 233 -28.13 0.13 -0.07
N LYS A 234 -27.99 1.13 -0.95
CA LYS A 234 -28.97 1.44 -2.01
C LYS A 234 -28.62 0.89 -3.41
N GLY A 235 -27.52 0.13 -3.54
CA GLY A 235 -27.09 -0.45 -4.83
C GLY A 235 -27.98 -1.63 -5.28
N ASP A 236 -28.50 -1.51 -6.51
CA ASP A 236 -29.57 -2.30 -7.17
C ASP A 236 -29.19 -3.73 -7.63
N ASP A 237 -27.98 -4.22 -7.32
CA ASP A 237 -27.41 -5.45 -7.93
C ASP A 237 -26.89 -6.46 -6.90
N ARG A 238 -27.49 -6.48 -5.70
CA ARG A 238 -27.10 -7.37 -4.59
C ARG A 238 -28.12 -8.46 -4.33
N SER A 239 -27.63 -9.61 -3.85
CA SER A 239 -28.50 -10.67 -3.37
C SER A 239 -29.33 -10.17 -2.17
N LYS A 240 -30.57 -10.66 -2.02
CA LYS A 240 -31.43 -10.30 -0.86
C LYS A 240 -30.74 -10.57 0.47
N ASP A 241 -29.97 -11.65 0.55
CA ASP A 241 -29.26 -12.07 1.77
C ASP A 241 -28.14 -11.09 2.18
N ASP A 242 -27.45 -10.47 1.22
CA ASP A 242 -26.40 -9.49 1.50
C ASP A 242 -26.97 -8.15 1.94
N ALA A 243 -28.07 -7.71 1.30
CA ALA A 243 -28.75 -6.46 1.68
C ALA A 243 -29.37 -6.52 3.08
N GLU A 244 -29.98 -7.66 3.45
CA GLU A 244 -30.51 -7.88 4.80
C GLU A 244 -29.42 -7.86 5.87
N ARG A 245 -28.25 -8.47 5.61
CA ARG A 245 -27.10 -8.45 6.54
C ARG A 245 -26.57 -7.03 6.78
N ASP A 246 -26.54 -6.20 5.75
CA ASP A 246 -26.03 -4.83 5.82
C ASP A 246 -26.96 -3.91 6.64
N GLU A 247 -28.28 -3.98 6.40
CA GLU A 247 -29.27 -3.25 7.19
C GLU A 247 -29.27 -3.68 8.66
N GLU A 248 -29.07 -4.97 8.90
CA GLU A 248 -29.06 -5.52 10.24
C GLU A 248 -27.82 -5.08 11.03
N MET A 249 -26.64 -5.08 10.39
CA MET A 249 -25.41 -4.54 10.97
C MET A 249 -25.58 -3.06 11.33
N LEU A 250 -26.23 -2.26 10.48
CA LEU A 250 -26.56 -0.87 10.77
C LEU A 250 -27.50 -0.72 11.97
N ARG A 251 -28.53 -1.58 12.11
CA ARG A 251 -29.41 -1.58 13.29
C ARG A 251 -28.67 -1.94 14.57
N ARG A 252 -27.80 -2.96 14.53
CA ARG A 252 -26.97 -3.38 15.67
C ARG A 252 -26.07 -2.24 16.15
N ILE A 253 -25.44 -1.52 15.21
CA ILE A 253 -24.59 -0.39 15.56
C ILE A 253 -25.42 0.75 16.15
N LYS A 254 -26.59 1.06 15.60
CA LYS A 254 -27.46 2.11 16.17
C LYS A 254 -27.99 1.78 17.57
N ALA A 255 -28.42 0.54 17.81
CA ALA A 255 -28.96 0.11 19.10
C ALA A 255 -27.90 0.00 20.21
N MET A 256 -26.62 -0.21 19.86
CA MET A 256 -25.51 -0.16 20.82
C MET A 256 -25.12 1.26 21.23
N ASN A 257 -25.56 2.26 20.45
CA ASN A 257 -25.19 3.66 20.64
C ASN A 257 -26.25 4.45 21.42
N SER A 258 -27.44 3.87 21.61
CA SER A 258 -28.56 4.50 22.32
C SER A 258 -28.40 4.35 23.84
N GLY A 259 -27.59 5.22 24.42
CA GLY A 259 -27.46 5.37 25.87
C GLY A 259 -27.50 6.81 26.39
N GLN A 260 -27.37 7.83 25.53
CA GLN A 260 -27.44 9.24 25.93
C GLN A 260 -28.00 10.11 24.80
N GLU A 261 -28.94 10.99 25.13
CA GLU A 261 -29.45 12.07 24.27
C GLU A 261 -28.33 13.11 24.08
N GLU A 262 -27.39 12.86 23.17
CA GLU A 262 -26.37 13.85 22.77
C GLU A 262 -26.50 14.21 21.28
N ASN A 263 -26.43 15.52 21.02
CA ASN A 263 -26.65 16.19 19.75
C ASN A 263 -25.81 15.55 18.61
N GLU A 264 -26.46 15.02 17.58
CA GLU A 264 -25.80 14.23 16.52
C GLU A 264 -24.74 15.03 15.73
N GLU A 265 -24.84 16.36 15.69
CA GLU A 265 -23.98 17.25 14.90
C GLU A 265 -22.60 17.56 15.52
N GLN A 266 -22.34 17.19 16.79
CA GLN A 266 -21.07 17.49 17.50
C GLN A 266 -20.23 16.25 17.84
N ARG A 267 -20.56 15.09 17.24
CA ARG A 267 -19.95 13.80 17.58
C ARG A 267 -18.53 13.65 16.98
N PRO A 268 -17.50 13.36 17.78
CA PRO A 268 -16.17 13.07 17.25
C PRO A 268 -16.17 11.74 16.48
N GLU A 269 -15.62 11.75 15.27
CA GLU A 269 -15.63 10.62 14.34
C GLU A 269 -14.31 9.84 14.34
N VAL A 270 -14.38 8.51 14.28
CA VAL A 270 -13.23 7.65 14.00
C VAL A 270 -13.03 7.55 12.49
N GLY A 271 -11.80 7.75 12.02
CA GLY A 271 -11.39 7.37 10.67
C GLY A 271 -11.34 5.84 10.46
N MET A 272 -10.57 5.37 9.47
CA MET A 272 -10.41 3.93 9.25
C MET A 272 -9.70 3.28 10.45
N MET A 273 -10.21 2.13 10.90
CA MET A 273 -9.56 1.29 11.90
C MET A 273 -9.32 -0.11 11.33
N VAL A 274 -8.11 -0.62 11.47
CA VAL A 274 -7.67 -1.94 10.98
C VAL A 274 -6.91 -2.70 12.08
N SER A 275 -7.03 -4.02 12.10
CA SER A 275 -6.26 -4.88 13.02
C SER A 275 -4.86 -5.07 12.46
N LEU A 276 -3.82 -4.92 13.29
CA LEU A 276 -2.43 -5.22 12.91
C LEU A 276 -2.08 -6.68 13.23
N ASP A 277 -2.49 -7.16 14.39
CA ASP A 277 -2.31 -8.52 14.85
C ASP A 277 -3.57 -9.08 15.53
N HIS A 278 -3.56 -10.37 15.86
CA HIS A 278 -4.52 -10.99 16.77
C HIS A 278 -3.88 -12.23 17.38
N THR A 279 -3.76 -12.30 18.69
CA THR A 279 -3.21 -13.46 19.40
C THR A 279 -4.30 -14.10 20.23
N ILE A 280 -4.40 -15.43 20.20
CA ILE A 280 -5.32 -16.20 21.03
C ILE A 280 -4.50 -17.21 21.83
N TYR A 281 -4.66 -17.19 23.15
CA TYR A 281 -4.20 -18.23 24.05
C TYR A 281 -5.41 -19.07 24.45
N PHE A 282 -5.39 -20.36 24.14
CA PHE A 282 -6.45 -21.31 24.47
C PHE A 282 -6.09 -22.02 25.77
N HIS A 283 -6.83 -21.73 26.84
CA HIS A 283 -6.55 -22.25 28.18
C HIS A 283 -7.17 -23.62 28.39
N ARG A 284 -8.37 -23.81 27.83
CA ARG A 284 -9.10 -25.07 27.89
C ARG A 284 -9.67 -25.39 26.53
N PRO A 285 -8.82 -25.82 25.57
CA PRO A 285 -9.32 -26.17 24.25
C PRO A 285 -10.47 -27.15 24.40
N LYS A 286 -10.29 -28.36 24.92
CA LYS A 286 -11.35 -29.38 24.89
C LYS A 286 -12.57 -29.19 25.80
N ASP A 287 -12.57 -28.21 26.71
CA ASP A 287 -13.54 -28.10 27.79
C ASP A 287 -14.45 -26.88 27.62
N PHE A 288 -14.98 -26.72 26.40
CA PHE A 288 -16.06 -25.81 26.08
C PHE A 288 -16.78 -26.21 24.79
N ARG A 289 -17.98 -25.65 24.63
CA ARG A 289 -18.75 -25.71 23.40
C ARG A 289 -19.00 -24.30 22.88
N ALA A 290 -18.55 -24.02 21.67
CA ALA A 290 -18.73 -22.71 21.04
C ALA A 290 -20.19 -22.40 20.64
N ASP A 291 -21.07 -23.41 20.57
CA ASP A 291 -22.51 -23.25 20.35
C ASP A 291 -23.31 -23.12 21.67
N GLU A 292 -22.62 -23.11 22.80
CA GLU A 292 -23.16 -22.65 24.08
C GLU A 292 -22.75 -21.19 24.34
N TRP A 293 -23.47 -20.52 25.24
CA TRP A 293 -23.17 -19.15 25.59
C TRP A 293 -21.80 -19.01 26.27
N LEU A 294 -20.93 -18.23 25.63
CA LEU A 294 -19.64 -17.81 26.15
C LEU A 294 -19.71 -16.33 26.55
N PHE A 295 -19.18 -15.98 27.71
CA PHE A 295 -19.07 -14.60 28.15
C PHE A 295 -17.73 -14.01 27.71
N SER A 296 -17.77 -12.87 27.04
CA SER A 296 -16.61 -12.12 26.57
C SER A 296 -16.53 -10.76 27.26
N GLU A 297 -15.41 -10.48 27.90
CA GLU A 297 -15.05 -9.16 28.42
C GLU A 297 -13.83 -8.62 27.69
N MET A 298 -13.91 -7.38 27.19
CA MET A 298 -12.83 -6.70 26.47
C MET A 298 -12.48 -5.38 27.17
N GLU A 299 -11.19 -5.13 27.36
CA GLU A 299 -10.63 -3.89 27.92
C GLU A 299 -9.55 -3.31 27.01
N THR A 300 -9.33 -2.01 27.08
CA THR A 300 -8.30 -1.30 26.30
C THR A 300 -7.31 -0.62 27.23
N PRO A 301 -6.24 -1.31 27.66
CA PRO A 301 -5.29 -0.74 28.61
C PRO A 301 -4.53 0.48 28.07
N TRP A 302 -4.43 0.64 26.75
CA TRP A 302 -3.66 1.71 26.13
C TRP A 302 -4.18 2.09 24.74
N ALA A 303 -4.19 3.40 24.44
CA ALA A 303 -4.37 3.95 23.10
C ALA A 303 -3.52 5.21 22.94
N GLY A 304 -2.80 5.33 21.82
CA GLY A 304 -1.84 6.40 21.53
C GLY A 304 -1.18 6.22 20.16
N ASP A 305 -0.62 7.28 19.57
CA ASP A 305 0.11 7.24 18.28
C ASP A 305 -0.65 6.56 17.12
N GLY A 306 -1.97 6.75 17.06
CA GLY A 306 -2.81 6.11 16.04
C GLY A 306 -2.96 4.59 16.22
N ARG A 307 -2.68 4.06 17.42
CA ARG A 307 -2.82 2.65 17.79
C ARG A 307 -3.62 2.48 19.09
N GLY A 308 -4.13 1.27 19.31
CA GLY A 308 -4.76 0.88 20.56
C GLY A 308 -4.62 -0.62 20.82
N LEU A 309 -4.35 -0.97 22.06
CA LEU A 309 -4.22 -2.35 22.51
C LEU A 309 -5.53 -2.77 23.17
N VAL A 310 -6.07 -3.92 22.77
CA VAL A 310 -7.26 -4.51 23.38
C VAL A 310 -6.93 -5.90 23.91
N VAL A 311 -7.43 -6.21 25.10
CA VAL A 311 -7.32 -7.51 25.77
C VAL A 311 -8.73 -8.05 25.97
N GLN A 312 -8.97 -9.29 25.53
CA GLN A 312 -10.23 -10.00 25.73
C GLN A 312 -10.01 -11.23 26.60
N ARG A 313 -10.95 -11.48 27.50
CA ARG A 313 -11.05 -12.74 28.24
C ARG A 313 -12.41 -13.37 27.95
N ILE A 314 -12.40 -14.67 27.68
CA ILE A 314 -13.59 -15.44 27.31
C ILE A 314 -13.79 -16.56 28.31
N TRP A 315 -14.99 -16.66 28.87
CA TRP A 315 -15.40 -17.71 29.80
C TRP A 315 -16.58 -18.50 29.25
N SER A 316 -16.69 -19.76 29.64
CA SER A 316 -17.93 -20.52 29.50
C SER A 316 -18.95 -20.09 30.56
N ARG A 317 -20.22 -20.45 30.33
CA ARG A 317 -21.31 -20.16 31.28
C ARG A 317 -21.09 -20.77 32.67
N ASP A 318 -20.44 -21.93 32.77
CA ASP A 318 -20.06 -22.57 34.04
C ASP A 318 -18.80 -21.96 34.70
N GLY A 319 -18.26 -20.87 34.12
CA GLY A 319 -17.21 -20.05 34.73
C GLY A 319 -15.78 -20.49 34.44
N LYS A 320 -15.55 -21.40 33.47
CA LYS A 320 -14.21 -21.77 33.04
C LYS A 320 -13.63 -20.70 32.12
N HIS A 321 -12.42 -20.23 32.41
CA HIS A 321 -11.69 -19.34 31.51
C HIS A 321 -11.20 -20.15 30.29
N ILE A 322 -11.73 -19.81 29.11
CA ILE A 322 -11.55 -20.59 27.87
C ILE A 322 -10.40 -20.03 27.05
N ALA A 323 -10.37 -18.71 26.85
CA ALA A 323 -9.33 -18.06 26.05
C ALA A 323 -9.02 -16.65 26.52
N THR A 324 -7.80 -16.22 26.28
CA THR A 324 -7.39 -14.81 26.35
C THR A 324 -6.89 -14.38 24.99
N CYS A 325 -7.38 -13.26 24.50
CA CYS A 325 -7.00 -12.72 23.22
C CYS A 325 -6.37 -11.33 23.40
N ILE A 326 -5.42 -10.99 22.54
CA ILE A 326 -4.75 -9.69 22.50
C ILE A 326 -4.73 -9.22 21.05
N GLN A 327 -5.06 -7.96 20.81
CA GLN A 327 -5.04 -7.38 19.47
C GLN A 327 -4.58 -5.93 19.52
N GLU A 328 -3.63 -5.61 18.65
CA GLU A 328 -3.31 -4.24 18.31
C GLU A 328 -4.19 -3.76 17.14
N ALA A 329 -4.86 -2.65 17.35
CA ALA A 329 -5.59 -1.91 16.32
C ALA A 329 -4.78 -0.69 15.89
N GLN A 330 -4.75 -0.41 14.59
CA GLN A 330 -4.30 0.87 14.04
C GLN A 330 -5.51 1.65 13.54
N GLY A 331 -5.61 2.92 13.90
CA GLY A 331 -6.64 3.79 13.36
C GLY A 331 -6.37 5.27 13.60
N SER A 332 -6.95 6.11 12.75
CA SER A 332 -6.97 7.56 12.97
C SER A 332 -7.97 7.86 14.08
N PHE A 333 -7.49 7.90 15.33
CA PHE A 333 -8.28 8.28 16.51
C PHE A 333 -8.47 9.81 16.64
N HIS A 334 -8.41 10.55 15.53
CA HIS A 334 -8.54 12.01 15.44
C HIS A 334 -9.68 12.37 14.45
N GLN A 335 -10.39 13.47 14.70
CA GLN A 335 -11.35 14.07 13.74
C GLN A 335 -10.67 14.22 12.35
N VAL A 336 -11.24 13.59 11.32
CA VAL A 336 -10.61 13.21 10.02
C VAL A 336 -10.38 14.40 9.06
N PRO A 337 -9.52 14.34 7.99
CA PRO A 337 -9.52 13.34 6.89
C PRO A 337 -8.18 12.61 6.59
N PRO A 338 -8.18 11.47 5.84
CA PRO A 338 -7.07 10.50 5.80
C PRO A 338 -6.40 10.27 4.42
N LEU A 339 -5.12 9.85 4.45
CA LEU A 339 -4.35 9.20 3.37
C LEU A 339 -3.79 7.86 3.88
N GLN A 340 -3.65 6.87 2.99
CA GLN A 340 -3.47 5.46 3.37
C GLN A 340 -2.24 4.80 2.74
N ALA A 341 -1.49 4.10 3.59
CA ALA A 341 -0.26 3.35 3.36
C ALA A 341 -0.45 2.01 2.58
N ALA A 342 0.63 1.49 1.96
CA ALA A 342 1.52 0.49 2.58
C ALA A 342 2.29 -0.45 1.59
N ARG A 343 3.50 -0.83 2.05
CA ARG A 343 4.09 -2.20 2.14
C ARG A 343 5.12 -2.69 1.14
N PHE A 344 6.07 -3.44 1.72
CA PHE A 344 7.36 -3.67 1.15
C PHE A 344 8.07 -4.87 1.82
N ALA A 345 8.68 -5.79 1.06
CA ALA A 345 9.59 -6.86 1.54
C ALA A 345 10.50 -7.45 0.43
N LYS A 346 11.80 -7.69 0.75
CA LYS A 346 12.97 -8.27 -0.01
C LYS A 346 14.09 -7.29 -0.42
N SER A 347 15.01 -6.97 0.47
CA SER A 347 16.10 -6.03 0.15
C SER A 347 17.23 -6.65 -0.70
N PRO A 348 17.62 -6.03 -1.83
CA PRO A 348 18.90 -6.21 -2.55
C PRO A 348 19.99 -5.21 -2.07
N VAL A 349 19.85 -4.62 -0.87
CA VAL A 349 20.61 -3.43 -0.41
C VAL A 349 22.13 -3.56 -0.53
N ALA A 350 22.72 -4.73 -0.27
CA ALA A 350 24.18 -4.88 -0.33
C ALA A 350 24.72 -4.83 -1.77
N ASP A 351 23.95 -5.23 -2.77
CA ASP A 351 24.41 -5.31 -4.17
C ASP A 351 24.19 -3.98 -4.91
N GLN A 352 23.23 -3.17 -4.47
CA GLN A 352 22.84 -1.90 -5.12
C GLN A 352 23.52 -0.67 -4.49
N VAL A 353 23.68 -0.62 -3.16
CA VAL A 353 24.42 0.47 -2.48
C VAL A 353 25.92 0.43 -2.84
N CYS A 354 26.46 -0.77 -3.02
CA CYS A 354 27.85 -1.02 -3.44
C CYS A 354 28.14 -0.65 -4.92
N ARG A 355 27.12 -0.61 -5.79
CA ARG A 355 27.29 -0.24 -7.21
C ARG A 355 27.08 1.25 -7.49
N GLN A 356 26.59 2.02 -6.50
CA GLN A 356 26.13 3.40 -6.69
C GLN A 356 27.06 4.45 -6.06
N GLY A 357 28.36 4.17 -5.91
CA GLY A 357 29.38 5.18 -5.61
C GLY A 357 29.47 5.65 -4.15
N SER A 358 28.62 5.12 -3.26
CA SER A 358 28.85 5.24 -1.81
C SER A 358 29.91 4.23 -1.40
N LYS A 359 31.15 4.69 -1.19
CA LYS A 359 32.31 3.86 -0.77
C LYS A 359 32.21 3.32 0.66
N MET A 360 31.03 3.32 1.27
CA MET A 360 30.88 3.10 2.69
C MET A 360 29.49 2.63 3.07
N VAL A 361 29.43 1.57 3.89
CA VAL A 361 28.17 1.09 4.49
C VAL A 361 28.35 1.08 6.00
N VAL A 362 27.48 1.81 6.70
CA VAL A 362 27.49 1.93 8.18
C VAL A 362 26.58 0.89 8.79
N TYR A 363 27.10 0.10 9.72
CA TYR A 363 26.34 -0.84 10.55
C TYR A 363 26.33 -0.37 11.99
N ARG A 364 25.12 -0.13 12.51
CA ARG A 364 24.90 0.25 13.90
C ARG A 364 24.96 -1.03 14.74
N SER A 365 25.80 -1.08 15.78
CA SER A 365 25.87 -2.25 16.68
C SER A 365 25.00 -2.11 17.94
N GLN A 366 24.32 -0.97 18.18
CA GLN A 366 23.68 -0.71 19.49
C GLN A 366 22.35 0.06 19.49
N ARG A 367 21.47 -0.35 20.44
CA ARG A 367 20.45 0.45 21.12
C ARG A 367 21.01 1.01 22.43
N TRP A 368 20.69 2.27 22.75
CA TRP A 368 20.96 2.89 24.05
C TRP A 368 20.42 2.01 25.21
N GLN A 369 21.29 1.62 26.16
CA GLN A 369 20.91 0.98 27.42
C GLN A 369 21.59 1.69 28.60
N SER A 370 20.81 2.06 29.60
CA SER A 370 21.24 2.71 30.85
C SER A 370 21.60 1.73 31.97
N GLU A 371 21.60 0.41 31.71
CA GLU A 371 21.89 -0.60 32.74
C GLU A 371 23.31 -1.21 32.63
N PRO A 372 24.07 -1.30 33.74
CA PRO A 372 25.46 -1.74 33.74
C PRO A 372 25.68 -3.26 33.61
N HIS A 373 24.65 -4.08 33.36
CA HIS A 373 24.72 -5.54 33.55
C HIS A 373 24.42 -6.45 32.33
N ARG A 374 24.32 -5.93 31.10
CA ARG A 374 24.26 -6.77 29.89
C ARG A 374 25.22 -6.26 28.80
N SER A 375 26.17 -7.10 28.41
CA SER A 375 27.26 -6.82 27.46
C SER A 375 26.87 -6.91 25.97
N ASP A 376 25.60 -7.15 25.65
CA ASP A 376 25.22 -7.60 24.30
C ASP A 376 24.34 -6.55 23.62
N ALA A 377 24.96 -5.50 23.06
CA ALA A 377 24.21 -4.37 22.50
C ALA A 377 23.48 -4.68 21.16
N SER A 378 23.85 -5.74 20.44
CA SER A 378 23.04 -6.43 19.42
C SER A 378 23.84 -7.62 18.83
N GLN A 379 23.44 -8.87 19.13
CA GLN A 379 24.06 -10.05 18.49
C GLN A 379 23.76 -10.09 16.98
N THR A 380 22.59 -9.61 16.57
CA THR A 380 22.16 -9.56 15.17
C THR A 380 23.11 -8.72 14.33
N ASP A 381 23.53 -7.55 14.83
CA ASP A 381 24.42 -6.66 14.07
C ASP A 381 25.84 -7.22 14.00
N PHE A 382 26.31 -7.87 15.07
CA PHE A 382 27.58 -8.61 15.05
C PHE A 382 27.56 -9.72 13.99
N ASP A 383 26.53 -10.57 13.99
CA ASP A 383 26.39 -11.69 13.07
C ASP A 383 26.25 -11.20 11.62
N PHE A 384 25.58 -10.07 11.42
CA PHE A 384 25.42 -9.45 10.11
C PHE A 384 26.74 -8.90 9.57
N THR A 385 27.50 -8.15 10.39
CA THR A 385 28.84 -7.67 10.01
C THR A 385 29.77 -8.84 9.68
N GLN A 386 29.81 -9.87 10.53
CA GLN A 386 30.61 -11.06 10.25
C GLN A 386 30.16 -11.78 8.98
N LYS A 387 28.86 -11.88 8.72
CA LYS A 387 28.35 -12.47 7.48
C LYS A 387 28.82 -11.67 6.26
N LEU A 388 28.82 -10.35 6.31
CA LEU A 388 29.31 -9.51 5.21
C LEU A 388 30.79 -9.70 4.95
N VAL A 389 31.58 -9.74 6.02
CA VAL A 389 33.04 -9.96 5.96
C VAL A 389 33.38 -11.34 5.42
N GLN A 390 32.69 -12.38 5.89
CA GLN A 390 33.00 -13.77 5.56
C GLN A 390 32.43 -14.22 4.20
N THR A 391 31.40 -13.55 3.67
CA THR A 391 30.78 -13.96 2.39
C THR A 391 31.57 -13.38 1.22
N PRO A 392 32.24 -14.20 0.40
CA PRO A 392 33.08 -13.69 -0.68
C PRO A 392 32.28 -12.88 -1.71
N GLY A 393 32.81 -11.72 -2.10
CA GLY A 393 32.25 -10.88 -3.17
C GLY A 393 31.02 -10.05 -2.79
N VAL A 394 30.56 -10.08 -1.54
CA VAL A 394 29.42 -9.25 -1.08
C VAL A 394 29.84 -7.81 -0.80
N VAL A 395 31.04 -7.61 -0.27
CA VAL A 395 31.63 -6.28 -0.02
C VAL A 395 32.69 -6.04 -1.11
N PRO A 396 32.50 -5.05 -2.01
CA PRO A 396 33.52 -4.67 -2.98
C PRO A 396 34.80 -4.14 -2.33
N ASP A 397 35.90 -4.21 -3.07
CA ASP A 397 37.23 -3.84 -2.57
C ASP A 397 37.40 -2.33 -2.31
N ASP A 398 36.56 -1.49 -2.92
CA ASP A 398 36.54 -0.04 -2.75
C ASP A 398 35.50 0.44 -1.70
N VAL A 399 34.89 -0.49 -0.96
CA VAL A 399 33.92 -0.20 0.12
C VAL A 399 34.57 -0.36 1.49
N TRP A 400 34.28 0.59 2.39
CA TRP A 400 34.66 0.58 3.79
C TRP A 400 33.47 0.20 4.67
N LEU A 401 33.65 -0.80 5.53
CA LEU A 401 32.64 -1.16 6.53
C LEU A 401 32.83 -0.28 7.77
N GLN A 402 31.80 0.48 8.16
CA GLN A 402 31.84 1.29 9.38
C GLN A 402 31.00 0.66 10.48
N VAL A 403 31.54 0.58 11.69
CA VAL A 403 30.86 0.04 12.88
C VAL A 403 30.95 1.01 14.05
N LEU A 404 29.83 1.19 14.75
CA LEU A 404 29.71 2.12 15.88
C LEU A 404 29.94 1.42 17.22
N SER A 405 30.67 2.06 18.14
CA SER A 405 30.81 1.63 19.54
C SER A 405 30.86 2.81 20.51
N PRO A 406 30.26 2.71 21.71
CA PRO A 406 30.49 3.69 22.76
C PRO A 406 31.94 3.60 23.28
N CYS A 407 32.41 4.65 23.96
CA CYS A 407 33.68 4.69 24.69
C CYS A 407 33.66 3.78 25.95
N ARG A 408 33.61 2.46 25.73
CA ARG A 408 33.72 1.41 26.77
C ARG A 408 34.54 0.25 26.23
N LYS A 409 35.66 -0.11 26.89
CA LYS A 409 36.65 -1.07 26.37
C LYS A 409 36.06 -2.41 25.93
N ASP A 410 35.14 -3.00 26.70
CA ASP A 410 34.54 -4.29 26.35
C ASP A 410 33.73 -4.21 25.05
N PHE A 411 33.03 -3.09 24.83
CA PHE A 411 32.27 -2.84 23.60
C PHE A 411 33.19 -2.54 22.41
N ILE A 412 34.26 -1.78 22.64
CA ILE A 412 35.27 -1.50 21.60
C ILE A 412 35.89 -2.81 21.12
N ARG A 413 36.29 -3.70 22.05
CA ARG A 413 36.81 -5.02 21.71
C ARG A 413 35.84 -5.81 20.85
N ARG A 414 34.60 -5.97 21.32
CA ARG A 414 33.57 -6.72 20.60
C ARG A 414 33.27 -6.15 19.21
N THR A 415 33.33 -4.82 19.08
CA THR A 415 33.13 -4.13 17.81
C THR A 415 34.25 -4.41 16.82
N VAL A 416 35.50 -4.39 17.29
CA VAL A 416 36.67 -4.79 16.49
C VAL A 416 36.59 -6.26 16.10
N ASP A 417 36.20 -7.15 17.02
CA ASP A 417 36.03 -8.57 16.74
C ASP A 417 34.99 -8.82 15.63
N SER A 418 33.95 -7.99 15.54
CA SER A 418 32.92 -8.09 14.48
C SER A 418 33.46 -7.82 13.07
N LEU A 419 34.62 -7.17 12.95
CA LEU A 419 35.29 -6.82 11.70
C LEU A 419 36.48 -7.74 11.37
N GLN A 420 36.72 -8.78 12.16
CA GLN A 420 37.83 -9.69 11.92
C GLN A 420 37.73 -10.30 10.51
N GLY A 421 38.74 -10.02 9.67
CA GLY A 421 38.81 -10.46 8.27
C GLY A 421 38.34 -9.43 7.23
N ALA A 422 37.86 -8.26 7.64
CA ALA A 422 37.49 -7.18 6.72
C ALA A 422 38.74 -6.64 5.99
N LYS A 423 38.59 -6.21 4.72
CA LYS A 423 39.69 -5.56 3.98
C LYS A 423 39.89 -4.11 4.43
N ASN A 424 38.79 -3.34 4.44
CA ASN A 424 38.78 -1.93 4.82
C ASN A 424 37.69 -1.69 5.87
N ALA A 425 38.05 -1.08 7.00
CA ALA A 425 37.12 -0.86 8.10
C ALA A 425 37.29 0.50 8.77
N ILE A 426 36.17 1.10 9.19
CA ILE A 426 36.12 2.32 9.99
C ILE A 426 35.58 1.95 11.37
N LEU A 427 36.40 2.09 12.41
CA LEU A 427 35.94 1.99 13.79
C LEU A 427 35.46 3.37 14.24
N HIS A 428 34.15 3.49 14.49
CA HIS A 428 33.51 4.73 14.90
C HIS A 428 33.22 4.70 16.41
N LEU A 429 33.95 5.50 17.17
CA LEU A 429 33.67 5.71 18.59
C LEU A 429 32.90 7.00 18.84
N TYR A 430 32.04 6.99 19.85
CA TYR A 430 31.34 8.19 20.29
C TYR A 430 31.32 8.33 21.81
N LEU A 431 31.31 9.58 22.25
CA LEU A 431 31.14 9.98 23.65
C LEU A 431 30.39 11.31 23.69
N ALA A 432 29.36 11.42 24.52
CA ALA A 432 28.61 12.66 24.65
C ALA A 432 29.45 13.75 25.33
N THR A 433 29.45 14.95 24.73
CA THR A 433 30.22 16.10 25.22
C THR A 433 29.35 17.26 25.67
N SER A 434 28.02 17.15 25.58
CA SER A 434 27.14 18.24 26.02
C SER A 434 27.06 18.32 27.54
N PRO A 435 26.96 19.53 28.12
CA PRO A 435 26.81 19.70 29.57
C PRO A 435 25.63 18.92 30.13
N CYS A 436 24.51 18.88 29.37
CA CYS A 436 23.31 18.12 29.72
C CYS A 436 23.61 16.63 29.97
N PHE A 437 24.34 15.97 29.06
CA PHE A 437 24.67 14.56 29.23
C PHE A 437 25.75 14.33 30.29
N GLN A 438 26.75 15.20 30.35
CA GLN A 438 27.80 15.13 31.37
C GLN A 438 27.22 15.21 32.78
N GLU A 439 26.31 16.15 33.04
CA GLU A 439 25.69 16.35 34.35
C GLU A 439 24.64 15.30 34.69
N ILE A 440 23.73 15.00 33.74
CA ILE A 440 22.53 14.20 34.04
C ILE A 440 22.76 12.70 33.84
N VAL A 441 23.51 12.31 32.80
CA VAL A 441 23.62 10.91 32.38
C VAL A 441 24.88 10.27 32.94
N PHE A 442 26.03 10.92 32.76
CA PHE A 442 27.33 10.33 33.10
C PHE A 442 27.83 10.75 34.48
N ASN A 443 27.35 11.88 35.02
CA ASN A 443 27.87 12.51 36.22
C ASN A 443 29.40 12.68 36.16
N MET A 444 29.88 13.20 35.03
CA MET A 444 31.29 13.42 34.72
C MET A 444 31.56 14.89 34.45
N ASN A 445 32.76 15.36 34.78
CA ASN A 445 33.23 16.69 34.38
C ASN A 445 34.04 16.62 33.06
N ASN A 446 34.48 17.79 32.57
CA ASN A 446 35.26 17.91 31.33
C ASN A 446 36.57 17.11 31.36
N ASP A 447 37.32 17.16 32.46
CA ASP A 447 38.60 16.44 32.60
C ASP A 447 38.39 14.92 32.53
N GLN A 448 37.36 14.42 33.20
CA GLN A 448 36.99 12.99 33.19
C GLN A 448 36.53 12.54 31.81
N THR A 449 35.72 13.37 31.12
CA THR A 449 35.23 13.10 29.76
C THR A 449 36.38 13.04 28.77
N LEU A 450 37.31 14.01 28.82
CA LEU A 450 38.52 14.05 27.99
C LEU A 450 39.42 12.85 28.26
N ALA A 451 39.68 12.53 29.53
CA ALA A 451 40.48 11.37 29.91
C ALA A 451 39.91 10.06 29.36
N LEU A 452 38.58 9.88 29.44
CA LEU A 452 37.89 8.71 28.92
C LEU A 452 38.00 8.60 27.38
N ALA A 453 37.83 9.70 26.66
CA ALA A 453 37.97 9.74 25.20
C ALA A 453 39.39 9.33 24.77
N VAL A 454 40.42 9.85 25.44
CA VAL A 454 41.83 9.52 25.20
C VAL A 454 42.11 8.05 25.53
N GLU A 455 41.65 7.57 26.68
CA GLU A 455 41.84 6.18 27.12
C GLU A 455 41.23 5.20 26.11
N CYS A 456 39.99 5.45 25.68
CA CYS A 456 39.29 4.61 24.72
C CYS A 456 39.95 4.64 23.34
N THR A 457 40.41 5.82 22.89
CA THR A 457 41.11 5.96 21.61
C THR A 457 42.45 5.23 21.62
N LYS A 458 43.24 5.34 22.70
CA LYS A 458 44.50 4.59 22.84
C LYS A 458 44.24 3.08 22.86
N TYR A 459 43.19 2.65 23.56
CA TYR A 459 42.79 1.25 23.56
C TYR A 459 42.37 0.77 22.17
N ALA A 460 41.50 1.50 21.47
CA ALA A 460 41.08 1.21 20.10
C ALA A 460 42.28 1.06 19.15
N ARG A 461 43.23 2.01 19.21
CA ARG A 461 44.49 1.95 18.45
C ARG A 461 45.29 0.68 18.74
N SER A 462 45.47 0.35 20.02
CA SER A 462 46.26 -0.81 20.46
C SER A 462 45.71 -2.16 20.01
N ILE A 463 44.42 -2.21 19.64
CA ILE A 463 43.73 -3.45 19.23
C ILE A 463 43.32 -3.42 17.75
N THR A 464 43.73 -2.40 17.00
CA THR A 464 43.47 -2.24 15.57
C THR A 464 44.78 -2.02 14.83
N LYS A 465 45.13 -0.79 14.43
CA LYS A 465 46.28 -0.52 13.55
C LYS A 465 47.65 -0.82 14.18
N ASP A 466 47.76 -0.83 15.52
CA ASP A 466 49.00 -1.18 16.22
C ASP A 466 49.09 -2.70 16.54
N ASP A 467 48.01 -3.47 16.38
CA ASP A 467 47.98 -4.91 16.66
C ASP A 467 48.42 -5.71 15.41
N PRO A 468 49.56 -6.44 15.45
CA PRO A 468 50.01 -7.25 14.32
C PRO A 468 49.01 -8.31 13.88
N ALA A 469 48.14 -8.80 14.78
CA ALA A 469 47.10 -9.77 14.45
C ALA A 469 46.01 -9.18 13.54
N GLN A 470 45.89 -7.85 13.49
CA GLN A 470 44.90 -7.10 12.71
C GLN A 470 45.50 -6.47 11.44
N ALA A 471 46.76 -6.75 11.11
CA ALA A 471 47.47 -6.18 9.96
C ALA A 471 46.87 -6.52 8.59
N GLY A 472 45.95 -7.50 8.53
CA GLY A 472 45.19 -7.85 7.32
C GLY A 472 44.07 -6.86 6.97
N THR A 473 43.72 -5.95 7.88
CA THR A 473 42.65 -4.97 7.72
C THR A 473 43.24 -3.56 7.67
N LEU A 474 42.83 -2.74 6.71
CA LEU A 474 43.09 -1.30 6.73
C LEU A 474 42.09 -0.63 7.67
N TRP A 475 42.60 -0.03 8.75
CA TRP A 475 41.80 0.57 9.81
C TRP A 475 41.80 2.09 9.73
N HIS A 476 40.64 2.66 9.45
CA HIS A 476 40.33 4.06 9.71
C HIS A 476 39.60 4.20 11.05
N TYR A 477 39.66 5.40 11.60
CA TYR A 477 39.04 5.74 12.87
C TYR A 477 38.14 6.94 12.68
N GLU A 478 36.95 6.86 13.25
CA GLU A 478 36.00 7.96 13.35
C GLU A 478 35.70 8.23 14.82
N PHE A 479 35.69 9.50 15.22
CA PHE A 479 35.28 9.90 16.54
C PHE A 479 34.17 10.94 16.47
N SER A 480 33.11 10.72 17.26
CA SER A 480 32.03 11.68 17.44
C SER A 480 31.96 12.23 18.86
N PRO A 481 32.15 13.55 19.04
CA PRO A 481 31.58 14.26 20.18
C PRO A 481 30.04 14.25 20.04
N GLU A 482 29.39 13.25 20.64
CA GLU A 482 27.92 13.14 20.56
C GLU A 482 27.27 14.35 21.26
N CYS A 483 26.13 14.79 20.73
CA CYS A 483 25.46 16.03 21.13
C CYS A 483 26.30 17.28 20.84
N PHE A 484 27.11 17.25 19.76
CA PHE A 484 27.94 18.37 19.32
C PHE A 484 27.16 19.69 19.20
N SER A 485 25.96 19.66 18.60
CA SER A 485 25.11 20.87 18.42
C SER A 485 24.71 21.56 19.74
N ASP A 486 24.79 20.86 20.87
CA ASP A 486 24.49 21.34 22.24
C ASP A 486 25.76 21.42 23.12
N SER A 487 26.93 21.16 22.55
CA SER A 487 28.20 21.16 23.28
C SER A 487 28.91 22.52 23.21
N ASN A 488 29.74 22.83 24.21
CA ASN A 488 30.63 23.99 24.14
C ASN A 488 31.72 23.75 23.07
N PRO A 489 31.85 24.62 22.04
CA PRO A 489 32.80 24.41 20.94
C PRO A 489 34.26 24.32 21.38
N GLU A 490 34.69 25.13 22.34
CA GLU A 490 36.07 25.12 22.83
C GLU A 490 36.41 23.78 23.51
N PHE A 491 35.49 23.22 24.29
CA PHE A 491 35.67 21.92 24.92
C PHE A 491 35.67 20.79 23.88
N VAL A 492 34.80 20.85 22.87
CA VAL A 492 34.82 19.88 21.77
C VAL A 492 36.18 19.86 21.06
N ILE A 493 36.74 21.05 20.77
CA ILE A 493 38.08 21.16 20.16
C ILE A 493 39.13 20.51 21.06
N GLN A 494 39.11 20.77 22.37
CA GLN A 494 40.04 20.15 23.32
C GLN A 494 39.96 18.62 23.30
N VAL A 495 38.74 18.05 23.32
CA VAL A 495 38.53 16.60 23.24
C VAL A 495 39.03 16.04 21.91
N CYS A 496 38.69 16.69 20.80
CA CYS A 496 39.08 16.22 19.46
C CYS A 496 40.60 16.33 19.24
N GLU A 497 41.27 17.39 19.71
CA GLU A 497 42.75 17.48 19.68
C GLU A 497 43.40 16.33 20.46
N ALA A 498 42.90 16.03 21.66
CA ALA A 498 43.42 14.94 22.47
C ALA A 498 43.17 13.56 21.83
N VAL A 499 42.02 13.37 21.17
CA VAL A 499 41.71 12.16 20.39
C VAL A 499 42.60 12.05 19.15
N LYS A 500 42.85 13.16 18.43
CA LYS A 500 43.77 13.21 17.28
C LYS A 500 45.17 12.78 17.72
N GLU A 501 45.68 13.33 18.83
CA GLU A 501 46.99 12.93 19.37
C GLU A 501 47.02 11.44 19.77
N ALA A 502 45.98 10.96 20.45
CA ALA A 502 45.88 9.57 20.88
C ALA A 502 45.85 8.57 19.71
N TRP A 503 45.10 8.87 18.65
CA TRP A 503 45.04 8.04 17.45
C TRP A 503 46.31 8.15 16.61
N GLY A 504 46.89 9.36 16.50
CA GLY A 504 48.03 9.66 15.64
C GLY A 504 47.71 9.47 14.15
N PRO A 505 46.77 10.24 13.56
CA PRO A 505 46.53 10.23 12.13
C PRO A 505 47.68 10.90 11.36
N THR A 506 47.72 10.63 10.05
CA THR A 506 48.65 11.26 9.12
C THR A 506 47.87 11.92 7.99
N LYS A 507 48.57 12.61 7.07
CA LYS A 507 47.92 13.20 5.90
C LYS A 507 47.42 12.11 4.94
N GLU A 508 48.14 10.99 4.87
CA GLU A 508 47.83 9.85 4.02
C GLU A 508 46.76 8.93 4.62
N ASP A 509 46.65 8.92 5.95
CA ASP A 509 45.66 8.16 6.73
C ASP A 509 44.96 9.10 7.74
N PRO A 510 44.00 9.92 7.27
CA PRO A 510 43.33 10.92 8.09
C PRO A 510 42.30 10.30 9.04
N LEU A 511 42.16 10.90 10.22
CA LEU A 511 41.07 10.64 11.16
C LEU A 511 39.75 11.25 10.66
N ILE A 512 38.60 10.67 10.97
CA ILE A 512 37.30 11.30 10.73
C ILE A 512 36.78 11.90 12.05
N PHE A 513 36.53 13.20 12.08
CA PHE A 513 35.73 13.82 13.14
C PHE A 513 34.31 14.00 12.65
N ASN A 514 33.38 13.25 13.23
CA ASN A 514 31.98 13.34 12.87
C ASN A 514 31.23 14.17 13.91
N LEU A 515 30.68 15.30 13.48
CA LEU A 515 30.13 16.35 14.33
C LEU A 515 28.59 16.34 14.25
N PRO A 516 27.89 15.51 15.05
CA PRO A 516 26.46 15.31 14.88
C PRO A 516 25.62 16.47 15.41
N ALA A 517 24.63 16.92 14.64
CA ALA A 517 23.46 17.55 15.26
C ALA A 517 22.54 16.45 15.77
N THR A 518 22.96 15.77 16.85
CA THR A 518 22.24 14.60 17.45
C THR A 518 20.78 14.93 17.73
N VAL A 519 20.55 16.15 18.19
CA VAL A 519 19.27 16.84 18.13
C VAL A 519 19.52 18.15 17.37
N GLU A 520 18.63 18.49 16.45
CA GLU A 520 18.68 19.78 15.76
C GLU A 520 18.26 20.91 16.73
N MET A 521 19.23 21.59 17.34
CA MET A 521 18.97 22.56 18.43
C MET A 521 18.62 23.97 17.95
N SER A 522 19.11 24.37 16.77
CA SER A 522 19.00 25.75 16.27
C SER A 522 18.75 25.81 14.77
N THR A 523 18.83 27.00 14.17
CA THR A 523 18.77 27.19 12.73
C THR A 523 20.05 26.68 12.06
N PRO A 524 19.98 26.25 10.78
CA PRO A 524 21.10 25.58 10.10
C PRO A 524 22.35 26.45 9.96
N ASN A 525 22.23 27.78 9.93
CA ASN A 525 23.38 28.68 9.90
C ASN A 525 24.20 28.62 11.19
N VAL A 526 23.57 28.41 12.36
CA VAL A 526 24.30 28.30 13.64
C VAL A 526 25.13 27.01 13.67
N TYR A 527 24.58 25.92 13.14
CA TYR A 527 25.33 24.68 12.99
C TYR A 527 26.50 24.86 12.00
N ALA A 528 26.28 25.53 10.87
CA ALA A 528 27.36 25.86 9.93
C ALA A 528 28.46 26.72 10.58
N ASP A 529 28.11 27.72 11.38
CA ASP A 529 29.06 28.54 12.14
C ASP A 529 29.88 27.67 13.12
N GLN A 530 29.25 26.71 13.82
CA GLN A 530 29.95 25.77 14.70
C GLN A 530 30.94 24.89 13.93
N ILE A 531 30.57 24.45 12.71
CA ILE A 531 31.44 23.66 11.83
C ILE A 531 32.60 24.50 11.31
N GLU A 532 32.37 25.73 10.84
CA GLU A 532 33.44 26.65 10.42
C GLU A 532 34.39 26.94 11.58
N TYR A 533 33.84 27.20 12.77
CA TYR A 533 34.61 27.42 13.99
C TYR A 533 35.50 26.22 14.31
N PHE A 534 34.95 25.00 14.30
CA PHE A 534 35.74 23.78 14.49
C PHE A 534 36.85 23.63 13.45
N CYS A 535 36.52 23.80 12.16
CA CYS A 535 37.47 23.68 11.05
C CYS A 535 38.64 24.68 11.13
N THR A 536 38.37 25.91 11.60
CA THR A 536 39.35 27.00 11.67
C THR A 536 40.20 26.98 12.94
N HIS A 537 39.74 26.33 14.01
CA HIS A 537 40.41 26.32 15.31
C HIS A 537 41.12 24.98 15.62
N MET A 538 40.76 23.89 14.96
CA MET A 538 41.51 22.64 15.02
C MET A 538 42.84 22.75 14.26
N THR A 539 43.90 22.24 14.84
CA THR A 539 45.25 22.24 14.25
C THR A 539 45.45 21.05 13.31
N GLU A 540 46.38 21.17 12.34
CA GLU A 540 46.73 20.09 11.40
C GLU A 540 45.51 19.57 10.60
N ARG A 541 44.75 20.50 10.01
CA ARG A 541 43.50 20.24 9.26
C ARG A 541 43.64 19.18 8.17
N GLU A 542 44.82 19.01 7.60
CA GLU A 542 45.13 17.99 6.60
C GLU A 542 45.18 16.56 7.14
N LYS A 543 45.20 16.36 8.47
CA LYS A 543 45.24 15.05 9.12
C LYS A 543 43.87 14.52 9.53
N PHE A 544 42.80 15.26 9.26
CA PHE A 544 41.45 14.78 9.53
C PHE A 544 40.44 15.27 8.51
N ALA A 545 39.38 14.48 8.32
CA ALA A 545 38.19 14.86 7.58
C ALA A 545 37.08 15.25 8.57
N VAL A 546 36.33 16.30 8.24
CA VAL A 546 35.15 16.70 9.01
C VAL A 546 33.92 16.09 8.37
N SER A 547 33.21 15.26 9.15
CA SER A 547 31.95 14.65 8.77
C SER A 547 30.78 15.32 9.48
N LEU A 548 29.67 15.46 8.76
CA LEU A 548 28.41 15.97 9.27
C LEU A 548 27.43 14.83 9.51
N HIS A 549 26.67 14.90 10.61
CA HIS A 549 25.56 13.96 10.86
C HIS A 549 24.37 14.74 11.46
N PRO A 550 23.66 15.54 10.65
CA PRO A 550 22.52 16.29 11.15
C PRO A 550 21.25 15.44 11.20
N HIS A 551 20.59 15.41 12.35
CA HIS A 551 19.18 15.01 12.47
C HIS A 551 18.24 16.16 12.08
N ASN A 552 16.95 15.85 11.93
CA ASN A 552 15.98 16.73 11.30
C ASN A 552 14.89 17.25 12.26
N ASP A 553 15.19 17.39 13.56
CA ASP A 553 14.20 17.71 14.62
C ASP A 553 13.44 19.03 14.38
N ARG A 554 14.02 19.97 13.63
CA ARG A 554 13.45 21.27 13.24
C ARG A 554 13.18 21.36 11.73
N GLY A 555 13.35 20.27 10.99
CA GLY A 555 13.06 20.18 9.56
C GLY A 555 14.11 20.82 8.66
N CYS A 556 15.32 21.10 9.15
CA CYS A 556 16.35 21.82 8.42
C CYS A 556 17.65 21.02 8.20
N ALA A 557 17.65 19.69 8.37
CA ALA A 557 18.86 18.85 8.26
C ALA A 557 19.58 18.98 6.91
N VAL A 558 18.82 19.06 5.80
CA VAL A 558 19.40 19.26 4.45
C VAL A 558 20.10 20.60 4.36
N ALA A 559 19.45 21.67 4.82
CA ALA A 559 20.06 23.00 4.83
C ALA A 559 21.28 23.06 5.76
N ALA A 560 21.22 22.40 6.92
CA ALA A 560 22.33 22.31 7.85
C ALA A 560 23.54 21.61 7.20
N ALA A 561 23.32 20.51 6.48
CA ALA A 561 24.38 19.81 5.76
C ALA A 561 24.99 20.66 4.63
N GLU A 562 24.17 21.26 3.76
CA GLU A 562 24.67 22.08 2.65
C GLU A 562 25.47 23.30 3.12
N LEU A 563 24.96 24.03 4.13
CA LEU A 563 25.67 25.18 4.70
C LEU A 563 26.96 24.74 5.39
N ALA A 564 26.96 23.63 6.12
CA ALA A 564 28.14 23.13 6.80
C ALA A 564 29.21 22.55 5.84
N GLN A 565 28.81 22.02 4.68
CA GLN A 565 29.75 21.70 3.61
C GLN A 565 30.43 22.96 3.07
N MET A 566 29.67 24.05 2.86
CA MET A 566 30.26 25.34 2.49
C MET A 566 31.15 25.93 3.60
N ALA A 567 30.88 25.61 4.86
CA ALA A 567 31.70 25.97 6.03
C ALA A 567 33.00 25.14 6.14
N GLY A 568 33.23 24.18 5.22
CA GLY A 568 34.49 23.43 5.13
C GLY A 568 34.42 21.98 5.62
N ALA A 569 33.24 21.39 5.76
CA ALA A 569 33.11 19.94 5.98
C ALA A 569 33.36 19.12 4.70
N ASP A 570 33.90 17.91 4.88
CA ASP A 570 34.35 17.04 3.78
C ASP A 570 33.38 15.89 3.48
N ARG A 571 32.60 15.46 4.48
CA ARG A 571 31.77 14.25 4.43
C ARG A 571 30.41 14.48 5.08
N VAL A 572 29.39 13.75 4.61
CA VAL A 572 28.04 13.77 5.18
C VAL A 572 27.56 12.35 5.43
N GLU A 573 27.04 12.11 6.62
CA GLU A 573 26.31 10.91 7.00
C GLU A 573 24.82 11.19 7.03
N GLY A 574 24.04 10.26 6.46
CA GLY A 574 22.60 10.39 6.38
C GLY A 574 21.93 9.08 6.02
N CYS A 575 20.67 9.16 5.63
CA CYS A 575 19.92 8.01 5.13
C CYS A 575 19.17 8.38 3.86
N LEU A 576 18.94 7.39 2.99
CA LEU A 576 18.06 7.55 1.84
C LEU A 576 16.64 7.91 2.33
N PHE A 577 16.07 8.97 1.77
CA PHE A 577 14.78 9.54 2.15
C PHE A 577 14.67 9.91 3.63
N GLY A 578 15.79 10.28 4.25
CA GLY A 578 15.82 10.86 5.60
C GLY A 578 15.35 9.92 6.71
N ASN A 579 15.48 8.60 6.55
CA ASN A 579 15.19 7.67 7.65
C ASN A 579 16.15 7.90 8.84
N GLY A 580 15.74 7.56 10.07
CA GLY A 580 16.57 7.71 11.26
C GLY A 580 15.76 7.85 12.54
N GLU A 581 16.42 8.19 13.65
CA GLU A 581 15.75 8.43 14.93
C GLU A 581 14.79 9.64 14.83
N ARG A 582 13.61 9.54 15.47
CA ARG A 582 12.60 10.62 15.59
C ARG A 582 12.16 11.21 14.24
N THR A 583 12.72 12.35 13.85
CA THR A 583 12.46 13.09 12.61
C THR A 583 13.37 12.67 11.46
N GLY A 584 14.33 11.79 11.73
CA GLY A 584 15.22 11.23 10.73
C GLY A 584 16.60 11.87 10.67
N ASN A 585 17.50 11.23 9.94
CA ASN A 585 18.77 11.81 9.53
C ASN A 585 18.56 12.70 8.29
N VAL A 586 19.59 13.46 7.91
CA VAL A 586 19.58 14.15 6.61
C VAL A 586 19.32 13.19 5.44
N ASP A 587 18.54 13.65 4.48
CA ASP A 587 18.16 12.88 3.29
C ASP A 587 19.25 12.92 2.22
N LEU A 588 19.92 11.77 2.03
CA LEU A 588 20.99 11.62 1.04
C LEU A 588 20.51 11.73 -0.42
N VAL A 589 19.26 11.37 -0.70
CA VAL A 589 18.68 11.52 -2.05
C VAL A 589 18.54 13.00 -2.36
N THR A 590 17.99 13.77 -1.41
CA THR A 590 17.82 15.21 -1.56
C THR A 590 19.16 15.91 -1.74
N LEU A 591 20.17 15.63 -0.90
CA LEU A 591 21.50 16.24 -1.04
C LEU A 591 22.15 15.97 -2.40
N ALA A 592 22.13 14.71 -2.84
CA ALA A 592 22.74 14.34 -4.12
C ALA A 592 22.04 15.00 -5.32
N LEU A 593 20.71 15.04 -5.32
CA LEU A 593 19.96 15.65 -6.41
C LEU A 593 19.93 17.19 -6.34
N ASN A 594 20.15 17.78 -5.17
CA ASN A 594 20.43 19.21 -5.06
C ASN A 594 21.75 19.56 -5.77
N LEU A 595 22.81 18.76 -5.61
CA LEU A 595 24.04 18.93 -6.40
C LEU A 595 23.77 18.75 -7.90
N TYR A 596 23.07 17.68 -8.29
CA TYR A 596 22.75 17.38 -9.69
C TYR A 596 22.01 18.53 -10.39
N THR A 597 21.00 19.10 -9.74
CA THR A 597 20.22 20.23 -10.31
C THR A 597 21.02 21.53 -10.43
N GLN A 598 22.14 21.66 -9.72
CA GLN A 598 23.11 22.75 -9.88
C GLN A 598 24.24 22.41 -10.88
N GLY A 599 24.18 21.27 -11.56
CA GLY A 599 25.19 20.83 -12.53
C GLY A 599 26.45 20.23 -11.89
N ILE A 600 26.40 19.85 -10.61
CA ILE A 600 27.48 19.18 -9.91
C ILE A 600 27.15 17.69 -9.84
N HIS A 601 28.03 16.85 -10.39
CA HIS A 601 27.83 15.41 -10.37
C HIS A 601 27.96 14.89 -8.92
N PRO A 602 26.92 14.24 -8.35
CA PRO A 602 26.93 13.85 -6.93
C PRO A 602 27.81 12.62 -6.63
N GLY A 603 28.30 11.93 -7.66
CA GLY A 603 29.08 10.69 -7.50
C GLY A 603 28.22 9.47 -7.18
N ILE A 604 26.89 9.63 -7.16
CA ILE A 604 25.89 8.60 -6.86
C ILE A 604 24.85 8.60 -7.98
N ASP A 605 24.35 7.41 -8.34
CA ASP A 605 23.39 7.23 -9.43
C ASP A 605 21.96 7.10 -8.91
N PHE A 606 21.09 8.04 -9.32
CA PHE A 606 19.66 8.06 -9.05
C PHE A 606 18.80 8.00 -10.32
N SER A 607 19.36 7.52 -11.43
CA SER A 607 18.65 7.37 -12.71
C SER A 607 17.44 6.44 -12.65
N ASP A 608 17.47 5.42 -11.78
CA ASP A 608 16.31 4.59 -11.42
C ASP A 608 15.89 4.85 -9.97
N LEU A 609 15.43 6.08 -9.71
CA LEU A 609 14.97 6.49 -8.38
C LEU A 609 13.79 5.64 -7.89
N LYS A 610 12.99 5.09 -8.81
CA LYS A 610 11.88 4.20 -8.45
C LYS A 610 12.38 2.93 -7.79
N SER A 611 13.43 2.28 -8.31
CA SER A 611 14.01 1.11 -7.62
C SER A 611 14.58 1.45 -6.25
N VAL A 612 15.13 2.66 -6.08
CA VAL A 612 15.67 3.13 -4.79
C VAL A 612 14.55 3.37 -3.79
N ILE A 613 13.48 4.05 -4.18
CA ILE A 613 12.25 4.16 -3.36
C ILE A 613 11.76 2.76 -3.02
N ASP A 614 11.66 1.90 -4.04
CA ASP A 614 11.19 0.54 -3.86
C ASP A 614 12.12 -0.31 -2.99
N MET A 615 13.37 0.08 -2.80
CA MET A 615 14.28 -0.58 -1.88
C MET A 615 14.15 0.01 -0.48
N VAL A 616 14.05 1.33 -0.35
CA VAL A 616 14.01 2.02 0.94
C VAL A 616 12.73 1.68 1.67
N GLU A 617 11.57 1.84 1.05
CA GLU A 617 10.34 1.49 1.77
C GLU A 617 10.26 -0.04 2.02
N LYS A 618 11.02 -0.87 1.25
CA LYS A 618 11.28 -2.33 1.47
C LYS A 618 11.89 -2.63 2.79
N CYS A 619 12.94 -1.90 3.07
CA CYS A 619 13.81 -2.11 4.21
C CYS A 619 13.17 -1.47 5.43
N CYS A 620 12.78 -0.20 5.30
CA CYS A 620 12.33 0.63 6.41
C CYS A 620 10.87 0.37 6.80
N LYS A 621 10.05 -0.17 5.90
CA LYS A 621 8.58 -0.31 6.08
C LYS A 621 7.84 1.00 6.28
N ILE A 622 8.49 2.13 6.00
CA ILE A 622 7.95 3.49 6.08
C ILE A 622 7.88 4.02 4.66
N PRO A 623 6.71 4.41 4.14
CA PRO A 623 6.58 4.94 2.79
C PRO A 623 7.31 6.28 2.65
N VAL A 624 7.88 6.53 1.47
CA VAL A 624 8.41 7.85 1.11
C VAL A 624 7.24 8.82 0.98
N HIS A 625 7.33 9.95 1.67
CA HIS A 625 6.25 10.94 1.65
C HIS A 625 5.98 11.42 0.21
N GLU A 626 4.71 11.63 -0.13
CA GLU A 626 4.29 12.01 -1.49
C GLU A 626 4.94 13.31 -1.99
N ARG A 627 5.42 14.16 -1.07
CA ARG A 627 6.12 15.42 -1.33
C ARG A 627 7.61 15.40 -0.93
N ALA A 628 8.18 14.24 -0.61
CA ALA A 628 9.62 14.13 -0.38
C ALA A 628 10.35 14.60 -1.65
N PRO A 629 11.33 15.52 -1.56
CA PRO A 629 12.01 16.07 -2.73
C PRO A 629 12.48 14.98 -3.68
N TYR A 630 12.24 15.18 -4.98
CA TYR A 630 12.58 14.27 -6.09
C TYR A 630 11.87 12.91 -6.13
N GLY A 631 11.82 12.18 -5.01
CA GLY A 631 11.25 10.83 -4.95
C GLY A 631 9.74 10.77 -4.77
N GLY A 632 9.13 11.79 -4.17
CA GLY A 632 7.71 11.81 -3.84
C GLY A 632 6.81 11.74 -5.07
N ALA A 633 5.67 11.03 -4.95
CA ALA A 633 4.75 10.81 -6.08
C ALA A 633 4.20 12.10 -6.73
N LEU A 634 4.24 13.23 -6.01
CA LEU A 634 3.65 14.49 -6.45
C LEU A 634 4.66 15.54 -6.94
N VAL A 635 5.97 15.30 -6.78
CA VAL A 635 6.98 16.36 -6.98
C VAL A 635 7.20 16.76 -8.44
N VAL A 636 6.84 15.88 -9.38
CA VAL A 636 6.84 16.18 -10.82
C VAL A 636 5.44 16.51 -11.35
N CYS A 637 4.41 16.51 -10.49
CA CYS A 637 3.02 16.74 -10.88
C CYS A 637 2.67 18.23 -10.95
N ALA A 638 1.95 18.64 -11.99
CA ALA A 638 1.31 19.95 -12.11
C ALA A 638 -0.21 19.82 -12.10
N PHE A 639 -0.85 20.33 -11.05
CA PHE A 639 -2.32 20.32 -10.90
C PHE A 639 -3.00 21.55 -11.50
N SER A 640 -2.31 22.69 -11.49
CA SER A 640 -2.84 23.94 -12.05
C SER A 640 -2.85 23.90 -13.57
N GLY A 641 -4.00 24.21 -14.17
CA GLY A 641 -4.12 24.32 -15.62
C GLY A 641 -3.16 25.33 -16.26
N SER A 642 -2.80 26.41 -15.55
CA SER A 642 -1.81 27.38 -16.04
C SER A 642 -0.39 26.80 -16.05
N HIS A 643 -0.04 26.01 -15.03
CA HIS A 643 1.27 25.34 -14.97
C HIS A 643 1.38 24.26 -16.06
N GLN A 644 0.30 23.47 -16.25
CA GLN A 644 0.22 22.48 -17.33
C GLN A 644 0.39 23.13 -18.72
N ASP A 645 -0.24 24.28 -18.97
CA ASP A 645 -0.09 25.01 -20.23
C ASP A 645 1.35 25.52 -20.45
N ALA A 646 1.99 26.07 -19.42
CA ALA A 646 3.37 26.53 -19.49
C ALA A 646 4.35 25.37 -19.74
N ILE A 647 4.15 24.24 -19.06
CA ILE A 647 4.92 23.00 -19.28
C ILE A 647 4.74 22.51 -20.72
N LYS A 648 3.50 22.46 -21.23
CA LYS A 648 3.20 22.07 -22.62
C LYS A 648 3.94 22.96 -23.62
N LYS A 649 3.92 24.28 -23.44
CA LYS A 649 4.65 25.25 -24.28
C LYS A 649 6.16 25.01 -24.23
N GLY A 650 6.71 24.72 -23.04
CA GLY A 650 8.12 24.37 -22.87
C GLY A 650 8.52 23.15 -23.70
N PHE A 651 7.74 22.07 -23.64
CA PHE A 651 8.00 20.87 -24.46
C PHE A 651 7.86 21.12 -25.96
N GLN A 652 6.86 21.91 -26.39
CA GLN A 652 6.70 22.27 -27.79
C GLN A 652 7.91 23.05 -28.32
N LEU A 653 8.42 24.01 -27.54
CA LEU A 653 9.61 24.78 -27.91
C LEU A 653 10.85 23.89 -28.01
N ARG A 654 11.08 22.99 -27.02
CA ARG A 654 12.17 22.02 -27.10
C ARG A 654 12.09 21.14 -28.35
N LYS A 655 10.89 20.66 -28.69
CA LYS A 655 10.66 19.86 -29.91
C LYS A 655 10.98 20.66 -31.17
N GLN A 656 10.54 21.92 -31.25
CA GLN A 656 10.83 22.81 -32.38
C GLN A 656 12.33 23.11 -32.54
N GLN A 657 13.06 23.18 -31.41
CA GLN A 657 14.50 23.40 -31.39
C GLN A 657 15.31 22.11 -31.64
N GLY A 658 14.67 20.94 -31.67
CA GLY A 658 15.36 19.65 -31.78
C GLY A 658 16.20 19.30 -30.55
N ALA A 659 15.88 19.87 -29.37
CA ALA A 659 16.66 19.68 -28.15
C ALA A 659 16.56 18.23 -27.64
N GLY A 660 17.72 17.60 -27.43
CA GLY A 660 17.91 16.25 -26.91
C GLY A 660 18.08 16.18 -25.39
N PRO A 661 18.51 15.01 -24.86
CA PRO A 661 18.79 14.79 -23.44
C PRO A 661 19.97 15.60 -22.91
N GLU A 662 21.02 15.76 -23.72
CA GLU A 662 22.25 16.48 -23.33
C GLU A 662 22.08 18.02 -23.35
N ASP A 663 20.97 18.51 -23.91
CA ASP A 663 20.69 19.95 -23.96
C ASP A 663 20.14 20.45 -22.63
N LEU A 664 20.71 21.55 -22.14
CA LEU A 664 20.34 22.21 -20.88
C LEU A 664 18.82 22.19 -20.64
N TRP A 665 18.43 21.63 -19.51
CA TRP A 665 17.04 21.56 -19.10
C TRP A 665 16.48 22.97 -18.83
N ARG A 666 15.44 23.34 -19.58
CA ARG A 666 14.75 24.63 -19.45
C ARG A 666 13.26 24.42 -19.60
N LEU A 667 12.60 24.12 -18.49
CA LEU A 667 11.17 23.92 -18.46
C LEU A 667 10.55 24.65 -17.27
N PRO A 668 9.45 25.40 -17.45
CA PRO A 668 8.75 26.02 -16.33
C PRO A 668 8.30 24.98 -15.30
N TYR A 669 8.47 25.30 -14.01
CA TYR A 669 8.01 24.52 -12.85
C TYR A 669 8.67 23.15 -12.62
N LEU A 670 9.46 22.62 -13.55
CA LEU A 670 10.19 21.37 -13.38
C LEU A 670 11.69 21.65 -13.23
N PRO A 671 12.30 21.46 -12.04
CA PRO A 671 13.70 21.80 -11.80
C PRO A 671 14.70 20.88 -12.54
N LEU A 672 14.26 19.68 -12.93
CA LEU A 672 15.03 18.71 -13.72
C LEU A 672 14.12 17.98 -14.69
N ASP A 673 14.70 17.28 -15.67
CA ASP A 673 13.95 16.38 -16.55
C ASP A 673 13.50 15.16 -15.74
N PRO A 674 12.19 14.90 -15.57
CA PRO A 674 11.72 13.73 -14.85
C PRO A 674 12.35 12.40 -15.33
N ARG A 675 12.76 12.32 -16.61
CA ARG A 675 13.43 11.14 -17.16
C ARG A 675 14.79 10.87 -16.52
N ASP A 676 15.50 11.89 -16.04
CA ASP A 676 16.81 11.77 -15.40
C ASP A 676 16.75 11.00 -14.07
N ILE A 677 15.56 10.88 -13.49
CA ILE A 677 15.28 10.11 -12.26
C ILE A 677 14.33 8.93 -12.52
N GLY A 678 14.20 8.51 -13.79
CA GLY A 678 13.40 7.34 -14.17
C GLY A 678 11.89 7.57 -14.12
N ARG A 679 11.43 8.82 -14.25
CA ARG A 679 10.01 9.19 -14.28
C ARG A 679 9.54 9.56 -15.69
N ASP A 680 8.30 9.20 -15.95
CA ASP A 680 7.60 9.40 -17.21
C ASP A 680 6.89 10.77 -17.22
N TYR A 681 6.76 11.38 -18.40
CA TYR A 681 6.00 12.63 -18.55
C TYR A 681 4.49 12.48 -18.29
N GLU A 682 3.94 11.27 -18.38
CA GLU A 682 2.54 11.00 -18.01
C GLU A 682 2.27 11.22 -16.51
N ALA A 683 3.32 11.14 -15.67
CA ALA A 683 3.22 11.46 -14.26
C ALA A 683 3.08 12.98 -14.00
N VAL A 684 3.37 13.83 -14.99
CA VAL A 684 3.41 15.30 -14.82
C VAL A 684 2.02 15.93 -14.87
N ILE A 685 1.08 15.38 -15.65
CA ILE A 685 -0.25 15.98 -15.84
C ILE A 685 -1.30 15.11 -15.15
N ARG A 686 -1.78 15.58 -14.00
CA ARG A 686 -2.89 14.97 -13.25
C ARG A 686 -4.15 15.80 -13.44
N VAL A 687 -5.27 15.12 -13.69
CA VAL A 687 -6.57 15.77 -13.91
C VAL A 687 -7.48 15.54 -12.72
N ASN A 688 -7.71 16.60 -11.96
CA ASN A 688 -8.67 16.71 -10.87
C ASN A 688 -9.78 17.72 -11.22
N SER A 689 -10.71 17.97 -10.28
CA SER A 689 -11.83 18.89 -10.50
C SER A 689 -11.41 20.35 -10.75
N GLN A 690 -10.18 20.71 -10.41
CA GLN A 690 -9.58 22.02 -10.67
C GLN A 690 -8.73 22.06 -11.95
N SER A 691 -8.53 20.92 -12.61
CA SER A 691 -7.63 20.84 -13.75
C SER A 691 -8.20 21.54 -14.99
N GLY A 692 -7.31 22.25 -15.68
CA GLY A 692 -7.68 23.08 -16.82
C GLY A 692 -7.98 22.29 -18.09
N LYS A 693 -8.73 22.91 -19.01
CA LYS A 693 -9.12 22.38 -20.32
C LYS A 693 -7.95 21.80 -21.14
N GLY A 694 -6.73 22.29 -20.90
CA GLY A 694 -5.52 21.86 -21.60
C GLY A 694 -4.99 20.49 -21.18
N GLY A 695 -5.16 20.10 -19.91
CA GLY A 695 -4.68 18.81 -19.39
C GLY A 695 -5.45 17.63 -19.98
N VAL A 696 -6.78 17.73 -20.02
CA VAL A 696 -7.66 16.71 -20.61
C VAL A 696 -7.38 16.51 -22.09
N ALA A 697 -7.27 17.61 -22.84
CA ALA A 697 -7.00 17.55 -24.28
C ALA A 697 -5.64 16.90 -24.59
N TRP A 698 -4.63 17.14 -23.76
CA TRP A 698 -3.31 16.54 -23.93
C TRP A 698 -3.32 15.03 -23.70
N VAL A 699 -4.06 14.55 -22.68
CA VAL A 699 -4.22 13.10 -22.44
C VAL A 699 -4.85 12.42 -23.66
N ILE A 700 -5.91 13.00 -24.23
CA ILE A 700 -6.58 12.45 -25.41
C ILE A 700 -5.70 12.50 -26.66
N GLN A 701 -4.99 13.61 -26.89
CA GLN A 701 -4.05 13.74 -28.01
C GLN A 701 -2.94 12.68 -27.94
N ARG A 702 -2.47 12.32 -26.75
CA ARG A 702 -1.36 11.35 -26.59
C ARG A 702 -1.81 9.90 -26.57
N THR A 703 -3.00 9.62 -26.04
CA THR A 703 -3.52 8.24 -25.91
C THR A 703 -4.28 7.79 -27.15
N LEU A 704 -5.01 8.70 -27.82
CA LEU A 704 -5.87 8.40 -28.96
C LEU A 704 -5.45 9.12 -30.26
N GLU A 705 -4.41 9.95 -30.23
CA GLU A 705 -3.97 10.76 -31.37
C GLU A 705 -5.02 11.77 -31.89
N LEU A 706 -6.03 12.08 -31.07
CA LEU A 706 -7.12 13.00 -31.43
C LEU A 706 -6.81 14.45 -31.00
N ASP A 707 -6.66 15.34 -31.99
CA ASP A 707 -6.55 16.79 -31.74
C ASP A 707 -7.94 17.45 -31.61
N LEU A 708 -8.39 17.59 -30.37
CA LEU A 708 -9.75 18.03 -30.07
C LEU A 708 -9.97 19.53 -30.41
N PRO A 709 -11.06 19.89 -31.14
CA PRO A 709 -11.47 21.28 -31.30
C PRO A 709 -11.72 21.98 -29.97
N ARG A 710 -11.51 23.31 -29.91
CA ARG A 710 -11.62 24.07 -28.66
C ARG A 710 -12.98 23.93 -27.96
N GLY A 711 -14.07 23.89 -28.73
CA GLY A 711 -15.42 23.64 -28.19
C GLY A 711 -15.55 22.26 -27.53
N LEU A 712 -15.07 21.22 -28.21
CA LEU A 712 -15.04 19.85 -27.70
C LEU A 712 -14.16 19.69 -26.45
N GLN A 713 -12.99 20.34 -26.40
CA GLN A 713 -12.15 20.36 -25.20
C GLN A 713 -12.93 20.88 -23.98
N ILE A 714 -13.73 21.93 -24.16
CA ILE A 714 -14.56 22.52 -23.10
C ILE A 714 -15.68 21.56 -22.70
N ALA A 715 -16.40 20.98 -23.68
CA ALA A 715 -17.49 20.05 -23.44
C ALA A 715 -17.02 18.83 -22.65
N PHE A 716 -15.94 18.18 -23.11
CA PHE A 716 -15.41 16.99 -22.44
C PHE A 716 -14.77 17.28 -21.08
N SER A 717 -14.14 18.44 -20.90
CA SER A 717 -13.60 18.82 -19.58
C SER A 717 -14.68 18.86 -18.50
N LYS A 718 -15.91 19.27 -18.82
CA LYS A 718 -17.05 19.25 -17.89
C LYS A 718 -17.44 17.82 -17.49
N ILE A 719 -17.39 16.88 -18.43
CA ILE A 719 -17.68 15.45 -18.18
C ILE A 719 -16.61 14.87 -17.23
N VAL A 720 -15.34 15.17 -17.49
CA VAL A 720 -14.21 14.77 -16.64
C VAL A 720 -14.32 15.37 -15.23
N GLN A 721 -14.62 16.66 -15.10
CA GLN A 721 -14.80 17.32 -13.80
C GLN A 721 -15.92 16.67 -13.00
N LYS A 722 -17.10 16.48 -13.61
CA LYS A 722 -18.23 15.82 -12.95
C LYS A 722 -17.89 14.40 -12.49
N ARG A 723 -17.12 13.66 -13.28
CA ARG A 723 -16.69 12.30 -12.92
C ARG A 723 -15.65 12.31 -11.79
N ALA A 724 -14.69 13.22 -11.81
CA ALA A 724 -13.70 13.37 -10.74
C ALA A 724 -14.38 13.77 -9.41
N ASP A 725 -15.31 14.72 -9.46
CA ASP A 725 -16.11 15.14 -8.30
C ASP A 725 -16.93 13.97 -7.72
N ALA A 726 -17.58 13.19 -8.59
CA ALA A 726 -18.43 12.08 -8.16
C ALA A 726 -17.66 10.93 -7.47
N ILE A 727 -16.40 10.67 -7.83
CA ILE A 727 -15.58 9.62 -7.19
C ILE A 727 -14.78 10.20 -6.00
N GLY A 728 -14.68 11.52 -5.87
CA GLY A 728 -13.91 12.17 -4.81
C GLY A 728 -12.40 11.98 -4.95
N ARG A 729 -11.91 11.68 -6.16
CA ARG A 729 -10.48 11.52 -6.47
C ARG A 729 -10.17 11.89 -7.91
N GLU A 730 -8.89 12.03 -8.20
CA GLU A 730 -8.38 12.29 -9.55
C GLU A 730 -8.59 11.10 -10.49
N LEU A 731 -8.75 11.39 -11.79
CA LEU A 731 -8.87 10.35 -12.81
C LEU A 731 -7.50 10.01 -13.38
N LEU A 732 -7.22 8.72 -13.52
CA LEU A 732 -6.05 8.21 -14.21
C LEU A 732 -6.18 8.45 -15.73
N PRO A 733 -5.09 8.57 -16.50
CA PRO A 733 -5.14 8.75 -17.96
C PRO A 733 -6.04 7.74 -18.68
N ARG A 734 -5.99 6.46 -18.28
CA ARG A 734 -6.86 5.40 -18.82
C ARG A 734 -8.33 5.60 -18.50
N GLU A 735 -8.65 6.18 -17.34
CA GLU A 735 -10.03 6.49 -16.97
C GLU A 735 -10.57 7.67 -17.78
N ILE A 736 -9.72 8.66 -18.07
CA ILE A 736 -10.06 9.80 -18.94
C ILE A 736 -10.26 9.32 -20.38
N GLN A 737 -9.36 8.47 -20.89
CA GLN A 737 -9.50 7.84 -22.20
C GLN A 737 -10.82 7.07 -22.31
N LYS A 738 -11.09 6.16 -21.37
CA LYS A 738 -12.33 5.38 -21.37
C LYS A 738 -13.57 6.28 -21.27
N LEU A 739 -13.53 7.31 -20.43
CA LEU A 739 -14.63 8.27 -20.30
C LEU A 739 -14.88 9.03 -21.61
N PHE A 740 -13.82 9.33 -22.38
CA PHE A 740 -13.95 9.94 -23.70
C PHE A 740 -14.58 8.98 -24.71
N GLU A 741 -14.07 7.75 -24.76
CA GLU A 741 -14.58 6.69 -25.65
C GLU A 741 -16.06 6.38 -25.37
N ASP A 742 -16.44 6.31 -24.09
CA ASP A 742 -17.81 6.07 -23.65
C ASP A 742 -18.73 7.28 -23.94
N ALA A 743 -18.25 8.51 -23.72
CA ALA A 743 -19.06 9.73 -23.91
C ALA A 743 -19.36 10.03 -25.39
N TYR A 744 -18.49 9.62 -26.31
CA TYR A 744 -18.60 9.91 -27.74
C TYR A 744 -18.71 8.67 -28.62
N TYR A 745 -19.01 7.50 -28.04
CA TYR A 745 -19.24 6.24 -28.75
C TYR A 745 -18.11 5.81 -29.69
N ILE A 746 -16.85 5.99 -29.27
CA ILE A 746 -15.68 5.67 -30.11
C ILE A 746 -15.51 4.15 -30.28
N ASN A 747 -15.67 3.40 -29.18
CA ASN A 747 -15.52 1.94 -29.13
C ASN A 747 -16.84 1.21 -28.84
N SER A 748 -17.96 1.93 -28.83
CA SER A 748 -19.29 1.40 -28.55
C SER A 748 -20.27 1.81 -29.64
N ARG A 749 -21.34 1.04 -29.83
CA ARG A 749 -22.37 1.38 -30.82
C ARG A 749 -23.18 2.57 -30.31
N ALA A 750 -23.23 3.64 -31.10
CA ALA A 750 -24.14 4.76 -30.84
C ALA A 750 -25.60 4.28 -30.99
N PRO A 751 -26.55 4.85 -30.22
CA PRO A 751 -27.98 4.56 -30.32
C PRO A 751 -28.56 4.61 -31.75
N ILE A 752 -27.99 5.45 -32.61
CA ILE A 752 -28.24 5.44 -34.05
C ILE A 752 -26.98 4.94 -34.76
N THR A 753 -27.07 3.79 -35.42
CA THR A 753 -25.94 3.20 -36.17
C THR A 753 -26.24 3.17 -37.67
N LEU A 754 -25.24 3.48 -38.49
CA LEU A 754 -25.32 3.33 -39.95
C LEU A 754 -25.08 1.87 -40.33
N ILE A 755 -26.05 1.23 -41.00
CA ILE A 755 -25.94 -0.17 -41.44
C ILE A 755 -25.47 -0.25 -42.90
N ASP A 756 -26.11 0.54 -43.77
CA ASP A 756 -25.80 0.58 -45.19
C ASP A 756 -26.19 1.95 -45.77
N TYR A 757 -25.51 2.38 -46.82
CA TYR A 757 -25.89 3.58 -47.56
C TYR A 757 -25.37 3.59 -48.99
N ASP A 758 -26.13 4.24 -49.87
CA ASP A 758 -25.69 4.68 -51.18
C ASP A 758 -25.76 6.21 -51.26
N MET A 759 -24.78 6.80 -51.94
CA MET A 759 -24.65 8.23 -52.13
C MET A 759 -24.56 8.53 -53.63
N THR A 760 -25.66 9.02 -54.19
CA THR A 760 -25.75 9.30 -55.64
C THR A 760 -26.00 10.79 -55.90
N ALA A 761 -25.81 11.22 -57.14
CA ALA A 761 -26.25 12.55 -57.55
C ALA A 761 -27.78 12.53 -57.77
N ASP A 762 -28.50 13.48 -57.22
CA ASP A 762 -29.93 13.63 -57.45
C ASP A 762 -30.19 14.08 -58.88
N ARG A 763 -30.61 13.15 -59.75
CA ARG A 763 -30.88 13.39 -61.17
C ARG A 763 -32.35 13.66 -61.48
N SER A 764 -33.19 13.92 -60.47
CA SER A 764 -34.60 14.25 -60.64
C SER A 764 -34.82 15.49 -61.52
N VAL A 765 -33.86 16.42 -61.52
CA VAL A 765 -33.78 17.53 -62.47
C VAL A 765 -32.68 17.23 -63.47
N SER A 766 -33.05 16.76 -64.67
CA SER A 766 -32.08 16.51 -65.75
C SER A 766 -31.68 17.85 -66.40
N PRO A 767 -30.41 18.30 -66.34
CA PRO A 767 -29.93 19.34 -67.23
C PRO A 767 -30.00 18.82 -68.66
N ALA A 768 -30.28 19.71 -69.60
CA ALA A 768 -30.44 19.39 -71.01
C ALA A 768 -29.26 18.52 -71.50
N ARG A 769 -29.58 17.32 -72.01
CA ARG A 769 -28.60 16.37 -72.53
C ARG A 769 -27.94 16.99 -73.77
N ILE A 770 -26.67 17.36 -73.68
CA ILE A 770 -25.88 17.77 -74.85
C ILE A 770 -25.37 16.48 -75.52
N PRO A 771 -25.76 16.17 -76.77
CA PRO A 771 -25.26 14.99 -77.46
C PRO A 771 -23.73 15.00 -77.53
N GLY A 772 -23.08 13.89 -77.16
CA GLY A 772 -21.63 13.73 -77.21
C GLY A 772 -20.84 14.24 -76.00
N LYS A 773 -21.49 14.74 -74.93
CA LYS A 773 -20.81 15.13 -73.68
C LYS A 773 -21.41 14.41 -72.47
N THR A 774 -20.55 13.85 -71.61
CA THR A 774 -20.96 13.31 -70.31
C THR A 774 -21.49 14.45 -69.43
N PRO A 775 -22.68 14.32 -68.82
CA PRO A 775 -23.20 15.31 -67.88
C PRO A 775 -22.21 15.52 -66.74
N ARG A 776 -21.82 16.77 -66.47
CA ARG A 776 -20.96 17.10 -65.33
C ARG A 776 -21.78 16.99 -64.05
N ASN A 777 -21.26 16.28 -63.05
CA ASN A 777 -21.89 16.17 -61.72
C ASN A 777 -21.71 17.44 -60.84
N GLU A 778 -21.25 18.55 -61.42
CA GLU A 778 -21.10 19.86 -60.76
C GLU A 778 -22.49 20.41 -60.41
N ASN A 779 -22.68 20.89 -59.18
CA ASN A 779 -23.92 21.49 -58.65
C ASN A 779 -25.15 20.58 -58.46
N TYR A 780 -25.03 19.27 -58.67
CA TYR A 780 -26.10 18.36 -58.26
C TYR A 780 -26.11 18.19 -56.75
N LYS A 781 -27.30 18.31 -56.15
CA LYS A 781 -27.53 17.81 -54.80
C LYS A 781 -27.20 16.32 -54.74
N ARG A 782 -26.77 15.86 -53.58
CA ARG A 782 -26.52 14.45 -53.30
C ARG A 782 -27.76 13.84 -52.68
N LEU A 783 -28.09 12.63 -53.12
CA LEU A 783 -29.15 11.81 -52.57
C LEU A 783 -28.50 10.74 -51.69
N PHE A 784 -28.80 10.79 -50.41
CA PHE A 784 -28.54 9.72 -49.46
C PHE A 784 -29.75 8.76 -49.49
N ASP A 785 -29.50 7.47 -49.68
CA ASP A 785 -30.46 6.38 -49.49
C ASP A 785 -29.77 5.31 -48.64
N GLY A 786 -30.19 5.17 -47.38
CA GLY A 786 -29.49 4.29 -46.45
C GLY A 786 -30.40 3.70 -45.38
N ILE A 787 -29.83 2.78 -44.63
CA ILE A 787 -30.47 2.06 -43.53
C ILE A 787 -29.75 2.45 -42.25
N VAL A 788 -30.52 3.00 -41.29
CA VAL A 788 -30.04 3.27 -39.93
C VAL A 788 -30.75 2.33 -38.95
N GLU A 789 -30.03 1.87 -37.95
CA GLU A 789 -30.58 1.08 -36.85
C GLU A 789 -30.83 2.00 -35.65
N ILE A 790 -32.06 1.99 -35.12
CA ILE A 790 -32.47 2.67 -33.89
C ILE A 790 -33.21 1.66 -33.01
N GLU A 791 -32.80 1.50 -31.75
CA GLU A 791 -33.41 0.53 -30.81
C GLU A 791 -33.51 -0.91 -31.39
N ASN A 792 -32.50 -1.37 -32.14
CA ASN A 792 -32.46 -2.65 -32.86
C ASN A 792 -33.55 -2.81 -33.95
N LYS A 793 -34.05 -1.71 -34.51
CA LYS A 793 -34.94 -1.70 -35.67
C LYS A 793 -34.29 -0.95 -36.82
N GLU A 794 -34.31 -1.57 -38.00
CA GLU A 794 -33.81 -0.96 -39.22
C GLU A 794 -34.84 0.01 -39.80
N HIS A 795 -34.39 1.22 -40.09
CA HIS A 795 -35.16 2.29 -40.71
C HIS A 795 -34.46 2.71 -41.99
N ARG A 796 -35.14 2.51 -43.12
CA ARG A 796 -34.67 3.07 -44.38
C ARG A 796 -35.02 4.55 -44.46
N ILE A 797 -34.04 5.39 -44.68
CA ILE A 797 -34.19 6.85 -44.77
C ILE A 797 -33.60 7.37 -46.08
N LYS A 798 -34.23 8.39 -46.63
CA LYS A 798 -33.74 9.09 -47.83
C LYS A 798 -33.73 10.60 -47.61
N GLY A 799 -32.69 11.26 -48.07
CA GLY A 799 -32.55 12.71 -47.95
C GLY A 799 -31.66 13.30 -49.03
N THR A 800 -31.98 14.51 -49.45
CA THR A 800 -31.26 15.21 -50.50
C THR A 800 -30.61 16.47 -49.93
N GLY A 801 -29.30 16.67 -50.14
CA GLY A 801 -28.53 17.80 -49.62
C GLY A 801 -27.38 18.22 -50.53
N ASN A 802 -26.55 19.17 -50.09
CA ASN A 802 -25.41 19.64 -50.89
C ASN A 802 -24.20 18.69 -50.85
N GLY A 803 -24.18 17.76 -49.89
CA GLY A 803 -23.12 16.76 -49.68
C GLY A 803 -23.57 15.68 -48.69
N PRO A 804 -22.70 14.71 -48.35
CA PRO A 804 -23.07 13.56 -47.54
C PRO A 804 -23.70 13.93 -46.19
N VAL A 805 -23.07 14.86 -45.47
CA VAL A 805 -23.51 15.33 -44.16
C VAL A 805 -24.89 16.01 -44.19
N SER A 806 -25.12 16.93 -45.15
CA SER A 806 -26.42 17.62 -45.26
C SER A 806 -27.53 16.72 -45.81
N SER A 807 -27.18 15.76 -46.67
CA SER A 807 -28.14 14.78 -47.20
C SER A 807 -28.61 13.82 -46.11
N LEU A 808 -27.69 13.38 -45.24
CA LEU A 808 -28.00 12.56 -44.07
C LEU A 808 -28.82 13.33 -43.03
N SER A 809 -28.46 14.57 -42.69
CA SER A 809 -29.26 15.39 -41.77
C SER A 809 -30.70 15.57 -42.27
N ASN A 810 -30.89 15.83 -43.57
CA ASN A 810 -32.23 15.90 -44.16
C ASN A 810 -32.95 14.53 -44.15
N ALA A 811 -32.23 13.42 -44.29
CA ALA A 811 -32.81 12.08 -44.22
C ALA A 811 -33.35 11.74 -42.82
N LEU A 812 -32.66 12.18 -41.76
CA LEU A 812 -33.03 11.98 -40.36
C LEU A 812 -34.32 12.72 -39.96
N GLN A 813 -34.68 13.80 -40.66
CA GLN A 813 -35.95 14.50 -40.42
C GLN A 813 -37.17 13.61 -40.65
N ASN A 814 -37.07 12.59 -41.53
CA ASN A 814 -38.15 11.62 -41.76
C ASN A 814 -38.45 10.77 -40.51
N LEU A 815 -37.49 10.70 -39.57
CA LEU A 815 -37.62 10.04 -38.27
C LEU A 815 -37.91 11.03 -37.14
N ASN A 816 -38.28 12.27 -37.49
CA ASN A 816 -38.50 13.39 -36.58
C ASN A 816 -37.25 13.79 -35.75
N ILE A 817 -36.05 13.53 -36.29
CA ILE A 817 -34.78 13.93 -35.69
C ILE A 817 -34.27 15.16 -36.45
N HIS A 818 -34.37 16.34 -35.83
CA HIS A 818 -33.96 17.62 -36.44
C HIS A 818 -32.59 18.06 -35.92
N ILE A 819 -31.61 18.18 -36.81
CA ILE A 819 -30.23 18.51 -36.44
C ILE A 819 -29.66 19.56 -37.37
N ASP A 820 -29.21 20.67 -36.79
CA ASP A 820 -28.49 21.74 -37.46
C ASP A 820 -27.01 21.70 -37.07
N ILE A 821 -26.13 21.74 -38.06
CA ILE A 821 -24.68 21.62 -37.87
C ILE A 821 -24.07 23.01 -37.70
N SER A 822 -23.40 23.23 -36.57
CA SER A 822 -22.82 24.50 -36.15
C SER A 822 -21.31 24.60 -36.40
N ASP A 823 -20.58 23.50 -36.26
CA ASP A 823 -19.13 23.43 -36.50
C ASP A 823 -18.74 22.06 -37.06
N TYR A 824 -17.68 22.03 -37.87
CA TYR A 824 -17.15 20.82 -38.50
C TYR A 824 -15.63 20.90 -38.58
N LYS A 825 -14.93 19.87 -38.08
CA LYS A 825 -13.48 19.71 -38.24
C LYS A 825 -13.11 18.28 -38.54
N GLU A 826 -12.02 18.09 -39.27
CA GLU A 826 -11.47 16.78 -39.57
C GLU A 826 -9.94 16.80 -39.59
N HIS A 827 -9.32 15.64 -39.34
CA HIS A 827 -7.90 15.38 -39.62
C HIS A 827 -7.64 13.88 -39.78
N ALA A 828 -6.43 13.53 -40.21
CA ALA A 828 -5.96 12.15 -40.24
C ALA A 828 -5.41 11.70 -38.87
N ILE A 829 -5.58 10.43 -38.55
CA ILE A 829 -4.96 9.73 -37.42
C ILE A 829 -3.85 8.82 -37.97
N GLY A 830 -2.63 8.99 -37.48
CA GLY A 830 -1.42 8.30 -37.97
C GLY A 830 -0.76 8.93 -39.21
N GLU A 831 0.27 8.26 -39.73
CA GLU A 831 1.03 8.68 -40.92
C GLU A 831 1.02 7.57 -42.00
N GLY A 832 0.98 7.94 -43.29
CA GLY A 832 1.05 7.01 -44.44
C GLY A 832 -0.27 6.81 -45.19
N SER A 833 -0.37 5.76 -46.00
CA SER A 833 -1.53 5.50 -46.89
C SER A 833 -2.70 4.75 -46.25
N ASN A 834 -2.53 4.20 -45.04
CA ASN A 834 -3.56 3.45 -44.30
C ASN A 834 -4.11 4.24 -43.10
N VAL A 835 -4.01 5.56 -43.14
CA VAL A 835 -4.51 6.45 -42.06
C VAL A 835 -6.02 6.38 -41.95
N LYS A 836 -6.54 6.61 -40.73
CA LYS A 836 -7.97 6.81 -40.49
C LYS A 836 -8.27 8.30 -40.55
N ALA A 837 -9.47 8.67 -40.98
CA ALA A 837 -10.01 10.00 -40.83
C ALA A 837 -10.82 10.08 -39.53
N VAL A 838 -10.72 11.20 -38.84
CA VAL A 838 -11.66 11.57 -37.77
C VAL A 838 -12.39 12.85 -38.13
N ALA A 839 -13.70 12.84 -37.91
CA ALA A 839 -14.57 14.00 -38.05
C ALA A 839 -15.18 14.37 -36.69
N TYR A 840 -15.21 15.66 -36.40
CA TYR A 840 -15.82 16.26 -35.22
C TYR A 840 -16.95 17.19 -35.69
N VAL A 841 -18.18 16.94 -35.23
CA VAL A 841 -19.37 17.69 -35.65
C VAL A 841 -20.06 18.28 -34.43
N GLU A 842 -20.24 19.60 -34.39
CA GLU A 842 -21.08 20.27 -33.39
C GLU A 842 -22.48 20.45 -33.97
N CYS A 843 -23.49 20.01 -33.24
CA CYS A 843 -24.88 20.01 -33.64
C CYS A 843 -25.78 20.73 -32.63
N THR A 844 -26.86 21.31 -33.10
CA THR A 844 -27.98 21.86 -32.32
C THR A 844 -29.31 21.27 -32.80
N SER A 845 -30.30 21.20 -31.94
CA SER A 845 -31.67 20.78 -32.29
C SER A 845 -32.64 21.93 -32.06
N LYS A 846 -33.73 22.00 -32.83
CA LYS A 846 -34.76 23.06 -32.71
C LYS A 846 -35.42 23.09 -31.33
N ASP A 847 -35.46 21.95 -30.65
CA ASP A 847 -36.11 21.78 -29.35
C ASP A 847 -35.14 21.88 -28.16
N ALA A 848 -33.82 21.99 -28.41
CA ALA A 848 -32.79 22.01 -27.37
C ALA A 848 -31.85 23.21 -27.52
N THR A 849 -31.65 23.97 -26.44
CA THR A 849 -30.69 25.09 -26.40
C THR A 849 -29.24 24.63 -26.26
N GLN A 850 -29.00 23.34 -26.02
CA GLN A 850 -27.67 22.78 -25.82
C GLN A 850 -27.02 22.34 -27.13
N LYS A 851 -25.74 22.69 -27.28
CA LYS A 851 -24.86 22.22 -28.35
C LYS A 851 -24.27 20.87 -27.97
N VAL A 852 -24.28 19.93 -28.90
CA VAL A 852 -23.73 18.58 -28.71
C VAL A 852 -22.66 18.29 -29.74
N TRP A 853 -21.61 17.57 -29.32
CA TRP A 853 -20.55 17.12 -30.21
C TRP A 853 -20.71 15.64 -30.54
N GLY A 854 -20.51 15.29 -31.81
CA GLY A 854 -20.36 13.93 -32.29
C GLY A 854 -18.98 13.72 -32.90
N ILE A 855 -18.47 12.49 -32.78
CA ILE A 855 -17.16 12.09 -33.29
C ILE A 855 -17.35 10.82 -34.12
N GLY A 856 -16.72 10.76 -35.27
CA GLY A 856 -16.71 9.58 -36.12
C GLY A 856 -15.30 9.32 -36.62
N ILE A 857 -14.87 8.06 -36.54
CA ILE A 857 -13.55 7.61 -36.98
C ILE A 857 -13.76 6.48 -37.97
N ASP A 858 -13.23 6.64 -39.18
CA ASP A 858 -13.34 5.64 -40.24
C ASP A 858 -12.16 5.73 -41.21
N HIS A 859 -11.94 4.72 -42.06
CA HIS A 859 -10.98 4.80 -43.17
C HIS A 859 -11.51 5.66 -44.33
N ASP A 860 -12.84 5.80 -44.48
CA ASP A 860 -13.47 6.73 -45.41
C ASP A 860 -13.86 8.03 -44.70
N VAL A 861 -13.34 9.16 -45.19
CA VAL A 861 -13.67 10.51 -44.70
C VAL A 861 -15.19 10.73 -44.67
N THR A 862 -15.90 10.29 -45.72
CA THR A 862 -17.35 10.44 -45.83
C THR A 862 -18.08 9.67 -44.74
N GLN A 863 -17.65 8.43 -44.50
CA GLN A 863 -18.19 7.57 -43.47
C GLN A 863 -17.90 8.13 -42.07
N ALA A 864 -16.67 8.62 -41.83
CA ALA A 864 -16.31 9.29 -40.58
C ALA A 864 -17.22 10.50 -40.30
N SER A 865 -17.49 11.35 -41.29
CA SER A 865 -18.42 12.48 -41.14
C SER A 865 -19.86 12.03 -40.84
N MET A 866 -20.34 10.97 -41.49
CA MET A 866 -21.70 10.46 -41.27
C MET A 866 -21.86 9.83 -39.89
N VAL A 867 -20.89 9.01 -39.47
CA VAL A 867 -20.85 8.44 -38.11
C VAL A 867 -20.83 9.55 -37.07
N ALA A 868 -20.06 10.62 -37.28
CA ALA A 868 -20.02 11.77 -36.36
C ALA A 868 -21.39 12.47 -36.24
N VAL A 869 -22.12 12.64 -37.36
CA VAL A 869 -23.48 13.20 -37.35
C VAL A 869 -24.45 12.29 -36.59
N LEU A 870 -24.40 10.97 -36.79
CA LEU A 870 -25.26 10.01 -36.10
C LEU A 870 -24.94 9.90 -34.60
N ALA A 871 -23.66 10.01 -34.23
CA ALA A 871 -23.22 10.07 -32.85
C ALA A 871 -23.77 11.32 -32.14
N ALA A 872 -23.72 12.49 -32.80
CA ALA A 872 -24.34 13.72 -32.30
C ALA A 872 -25.88 13.59 -32.21
N ALA A 873 -26.50 13.01 -33.25
CA ALA A 873 -27.94 12.76 -33.31
C ALA A 873 -28.45 11.91 -32.14
N SER A 874 -27.68 10.89 -31.78
CA SER A 874 -28.00 9.94 -30.72
C SER A 874 -28.15 10.60 -29.35
N ALA A 875 -27.49 11.74 -29.11
CA ALA A 875 -27.65 12.49 -27.89
C ALA A 875 -29.04 13.16 -27.77
N PHE A 876 -29.67 13.51 -28.89
CA PHE A 876 -30.98 14.15 -28.90
C PHE A 876 -32.16 13.17 -28.72
N LEU A 877 -31.96 11.87 -28.97
CA LEU A 877 -33.01 10.84 -28.79
C LEU A 877 -33.38 10.58 -27.32
N ASN A 878 -32.44 10.76 -26.38
CA ASN A 878 -32.62 10.37 -24.98
C ASN A 878 -33.20 11.47 -24.08
N GLY A 879 -33.51 12.66 -24.60
CA GLY A 879 -33.81 13.84 -23.75
C GLY A 879 -32.68 14.15 -22.75
N ALA A 880 -31.49 13.59 -22.97
CA ALA A 880 -30.41 13.55 -22.01
C ALA A 880 -29.47 14.72 -22.29
N ASP A 881 -29.46 15.65 -21.33
CA ASP A 881 -28.35 16.55 -21.08
C ASP A 881 -27.05 15.73 -21.19
N THR A 882 -26.20 15.97 -22.18
CA THR A 882 -24.92 15.24 -22.34
C THR A 882 -23.94 15.54 -21.19
N SER A 883 -24.38 16.34 -20.21
CA SER A 883 -23.75 16.46 -18.90
C SER A 883 -24.19 15.38 -17.90
N ALA A 884 -25.15 14.50 -18.20
CA ALA A 884 -25.70 13.49 -17.29
C ALA A 884 -25.38 12.05 -17.73
N ASN A 885 -24.70 11.33 -16.82
CA ASN A 885 -24.22 9.93 -16.79
C ASN A 885 -24.56 8.95 -17.95
N PRO A 886 -23.60 8.08 -18.35
CA PRO A 886 -23.84 7.05 -19.35
C PRO A 886 -24.80 5.95 -18.86
N PRO A 887 -25.65 5.38 -19.75
CA PRO A 887 -26.65 4.38 -19.38
C PRO A 887 -26.05 2.98 -19.14
N ARG A 888 -26.60 2.26 -18.15
CA ARG A 888 -26.29 0.85 -17.84
C ARG A 888 -26.97 -0.09 -18.85
N GLY A 889 -26.20 -1.00 -19.48
CA GLY A 889 -26.73 -2.00 -20.42
C GLY A 889 -27.50 -3.13 -19.73
N ARG A 890 -28.69 -3.46 -20.25
CA ARG A 890 -29.51 -4.64 -19.89
C ARG A 890 -29.06 -5.85 -20.70
N THR A 891 -28.88 -7.01 -20.06
CA THR A 891 -28.72 -8.32 -20.73
C THR A 891 -30.00 -9.15 -20.54
N ASN A 892 -30.50 -9.73 -21.63
CA ASN A 892 -31.61 -10.69 -21.66
C ASN A 892 -31.23 -11.86 -22.56
N GLY A 893 -31.60 -13.08 -22.15
CA GLY A 893 -31.90 -14.17 -23.08
C GLY A 893 -30.87 -15.29 -23.17
N GLN A 894 -31.21 -16.43 -22.58
CA GLN A 894 -30.55 -17.73 -22.67
C GLN A 894 -30.54 -18.28 -24.11
N ALA A 895 -29.47 -19.00 -24.47
CA ALA A 895 -29.51 -20.05 -25.48
C ALA A 895 -28.58 -21.19 -25.05
N GLU A 896 -29.18 -22.37 -24.88
CA GLU A 896 -28.52 -23.64 -24.58
C GLU A 896 -27.55 -24.04 -25.71
N ILE A 897 -26.37 -24.53 -25.34
CA ILE A 897 -25.49 -25.28 -26.25
C ILE A 897 -25.32 -26.68 -25.67
N ILE A 898 -26.00 -27.62 -26.31
CA ILE A 898 -25.81 -29.06 -26.19
C ILE A 898 -24.52 -29.44 -26.93
N VAL A 899 -23.62 -30.21 -26.30
CA VAL A 899 -22.51 -30.91 -26.99
C VAL A 899 -22.45 -32.36 -26.48
N PRO A 900 -22.28 -33.37 -27.36
CA PRO A 900 -22.61 -34.77 -27.09
C PRO A 900 -21.50 -35.58 -26.41
N ASN A 901 -21.92 -36.70 -25.84
CA ASN A 901 -21.10 -37.75 -25.21
C ASN A 901 -20.33 -38.63 -26.22
N SER A 902 -19.32 -39.36 -25.71
CA SER A 902 -18.40 -40.34 -26.33
C SER A 902 -17.06 -39.75 -26.80
N ALA A 903 -15.88 -40.32 -26.54
CA ALA A 903 -15.55 -41.72 -26.37
C ALA A 903 -14.33 -41.97 -25.44
N ILE A 904 -14.25 -43.23 -25.04
CA ILE A 904 -13.33 -43.91 -24.13
C ILE A 904 -11.92 -44.02 -24.71
N LEU A 905 -10.88 -43.77 -23.90
CA LEU A 905 -9.53 -44.33 -24.09
C LEU A 905 -8.98 -44.83 -22.73
N PRO A 906 -8.44 -46.07 -22.65
CA PRO A 906 -8.03 -46.68 -21.39
C PRO A 906 -6.59 -46.39 -20.97
N ARG A 907 -6.38 -46.59 -19.67
CA ARG A 907 -5.15 -46.54 -18.88
C ARG A 907 -3.94 -47.25 -19.51
N ILE A 908 -2.75 -46.71 -19.25
CA ILE A 908 -1.50 -47.46 -19.21
C ILE A 908 -0.87 -47.29 -17.82
N ASN A 909 -0.76 -48.40 -17.09
CA ASN A 909 -0.01 -48.57 -15.85
C ASN A 909 1.48 -48.72 -16.15
N GLY A 910 2.34 -48.31 -15.21
CA GLY A 910 3.74 -48.71 -15.20
C GLY A 910 4.56 -48.08 -14.08
N ALA A 911 4.37 -48.54 -12.83
CA ALA A 911 5.37 -48.41 -11.78
C ALA A 911 6.45 -49.50 -11.96
N PRO A 912 7.64 -49.31 -11.38
CA PRO A 912 8.11 -50.31 -10.43
C PRO A 912 8.68 -49.71 -9.14
N ALA A 913 8.52 -50.51 -8.09
CA ALA A 913 8.97 -50.31 -6.72
C ALA A 913 10.38 -50.86 -6.48
N SER A 914 11.06 -50.33 -5.46
CA SER A 914 12.05 -50.98 -4.55
C SER A 914 12.91 -49.86 -3.94
N SER A 915 13.32 -49.81 -2.67
CA SER A 915 13.38 -50.79 -1.57
C SER A 915 13.87 -50.04 -0.33
N GLN A 916 13.30 -50.31 0.84
CA GLN A 916 13.97 -50.08 2.13
C GLN A 916 15.18 -51.04 2.28
N PRO A 917 16.03 -50.79 3.29
CA PRO A 917 15.93 -51.68 4.45
C PRO A 917 15.95 -50.95 5.80
N ASP A 918 15.13 -51.48 6.70
CA ASP A 918 15.22 -51.32 8.14
C ASP A 918 16.54 -51.91 8.69
N ALA A 919 17.09 -51.26 9.70
CA ALA A 919 17.90 -51.93 10.71
C ALA A 919 17.69 -51.24 12.07
N ALA A 920 16.93 -51.92 12.92
CA ALA A 920 16.82 -51.65 14.34
C ALA A 920 18.14 -51.92 15.07
N GLY A 921 18.43 -51.13 16.10
CA GLY A 921 19.57 -51.33 16.98
C GLY A 921 19.45 -50.51 18.26
N HIS A 922 18.72 -51.06 19.23
CA HIS A 922 18.73 -50.62 20.62
C HIS A 922 20.16 -50.55 21.19
N ILE A 923 20.52 -49.44 21.84
CA ILE A 923 21.44 -49.46 22.99
C ILE A 923 20.96 -48.45 24.04
N SER A 924 20.63 -48.98 25.21
CA SER A 924 20.43 -48.32 26.49
C SER A 924 21.76 -48.05 27.20
N GLY A 925 21.85 -46.97 28.00
CA GLY A 925 22.77 -46.93 29.15
C GLY A 925 23.46 -45.60 29.42
N ALA A 926 22.98 -44.93 30.47
CA ALA A 926 23.58 -43.87 31.30
C ALA A 926 25.10 -43.64 31.22
N VAL A 927 25.52 -42.35 31.12
CA VAL A 927 25.94 -41.47 32.24
C VAL A 927 25.56 -40.04 31.87
#